data_AF-A0A8H3R0D0-F1
#
_entry.id   AF-A0A8H3R0D0-F1
#
_cell.length_a   1.000
_cell.length_b   1.000
_cell.length_c   1.000
_cell.angle_alpha   90.00
_cell.angle_beta   90.00
_cell.angle_gamma   90.00
#
_symmetry.space_group_name_H-M   'P 1'
#
loop_
_entity.id
_entity.type
_entity.pdbx_description
1 polymer ?
#
loop_
_entity_poly.entity_id
_entity_poly.type
_entity_poly.pdbx_seq_one_letter_code
_entity_poly.pdbx_strand_id
1 'polypeptide(L)'
;MSYSSEPSNGYIIYNANIYTSDDTLPKIESFVVMNGKFVDVGNKIDLMKKWNGLKCIDLQGRTILPGLIDAHVHLMGLGESLLSVNLVGTKSVEEVRERIREYINSHPEINITTDWITGWGWDQTQWKSKSFPTYEDLDCDPFIKKYSISLSRIDGHALLVNKNILDKLVNVPKTVEGGEIGRNRETNELTGIFIDNAMQLIKKIMPLPSEQLLLQQLRSAISKIHSFGLIGVHDAGIPLNILEFFKKVVNEQPEKFNIRNYAMIESLENTYNGDDVEIIEGLGDGRLTVRSVKFFMDGALGSWGAALLEPYSDDPTKQGLLISDPTLLPPVIKKWIDKGFQVNTHCIGDKANQLIINTYEQAFREYVLSQNEDKELTEQEVNDEMKKLAEKVRFRIEHAQILTLEDIKRIGRLNIIPSMQPTHATSDMSYAEQRLGNERIKGAYAWRSLIEAGVKAFPLSSDFPVESVNPFLGIHAAITRKWVNGQSPHGENGWFPSQKLTRQEALKGFTIDAAYAAFNEAIMGSISIGKYADFIVIDRDIMEISESEIVDTQKFIHIKKNKEYVMNFGEIYLFDLTSKRLYITVSLKSALSCYEMENTVELNVNHLMSLKAARNFYENSQPITACDFDCTGEFCVTASADESINLYNCIQGRHKKLILSKKYGVHLTRFTHRHTDIIYASTKENDTLRYLSLHDNQFIRYFEGHQKRVVSLEMSPMSDQFASGAVNEGVRLWDLRQPTFLGFINIENGRPCIAYDPSGIVLAIGLQNHDNVIKLFDIRKFDQAPFTTLNVIDNYALPSSHPRPPIQPEWTSIKFSNDGDKILVTTSGDVHYVTDAYNTDMKRRLIGHVGLNNALQLLGGEETSWTPDGRFVVGGSQDGMINFWDIEAPLKNSMILAEGIDSRPIHTLEYHVRPTQVVRFNPAKLMMVSGCTDLTFWLPSFENPEEEKEITADISMPPTFNFNAPQNIAPPSNDSAITTDVNYNQSTTNNSNGSYDNVAVTAGVVGTTDVNVNNNNDKNNDKDNDNENNNDNYGSGNENASLSNMPSSPLAAPPSTTSREDGDNNFINIIDNGNTDEITTSFDIPTSEASQMIISSNEPENNQSSETQGPSSDGGETDTMKTD
;
A
#
# COMPACT_ATOMS: atom_id res chain seq x y z
N MET A 1 13.46 -30.97 39.80
CA MET A 1 14.21 -29.82 39.25
C MET A 1 13.19 -28.75 38.87
N SER A 2 13.54 -27.48 38.98
CA SER A 2 12.61 -26.35 38.88
C SER A 2 12.11 -26.12 37.45
N TYR A 3 10.79 -25.98 37.29
CA TYR A 3 10.20 -25.38 36.10
C TYR A 3 10.63 -23.91 35.99
N SER A 4 11.22 -23.53 34.87
CA SER A 4 11.43 -22.11 34.51
C SER A 4 10.16 -21.56 33.89
N SER A 5 9.55 -20.59 34.57
CA SER A 5 8.32 -19.93 34.15
C SER A 5 8.59 -18.83 33.11
N GLU A 6 8.63 -19.19 31.83
CA GLU A 6 8.30 -18.24 30.75
C GLU A 6 6.84 -18.47 30.32
N PRO A 7 6.04 -17.42 30.04
CA PRO A 7 4.66 -17.60 29.58
C PRO A 7 4.63 -18.23 28.19
N SER A 8 3.73 -19.19 27.99
CA SER A 8 3.55 -19.91 26.72
C SER A 8 3.07 -18.96 25.61
N ASN A 9 3.90 -18.81 24.58
CA ASN A 9 3.71 -17.83 23.52
C ASN A 9 2.77 -18.36 22.42
N GLY A 10 1.47 -18.46 22.73
CA GLY A 10 0.45 -19.06 21.86
C GLY A 10 -0.97 -18.55 22.08
N TYR A 11 -1.82 -18.76 21.08
CA TYR A 11 -3.17 -18.18 20.97
C TYR A 11 -4.20 -19.23 20.60
N ILE A 12 -5.42 -19.10 21.15
CA ILE A 12 -6.61 -19.82 20.68
C ILE A 12 -7.45 -18.84 19.86
N ILE A 13 -7.64 -19.11 18.57
CA ILE A 13 -8.58 -18.38 17.72
C ILE A 13 -9.93 -19.08 17.79
N TYR A 14 -11.02 -18.35 18.04
CA TYR A 14 -12.35 -18.92 18.18
C TYR A 14 -13.47 -17.94 17.79
N ASN A 15 -14.71 -18.45 17.79
CA ASN A 15 -15.92 -17.69 17.41
C ASN A 15 -15.76 -17.07 16.01
N ALA A 16 -15.47 -17.95 15.05
CA ALA A 16 -15.21 -17.60 13.68
C ALA A 16 -15.79 -18.68 12.76
N ASN A 17 -16.00 -18.31 11.51
CA ASN A 17 -16.44 -19.19 10.46
C ASN A 17 -15.22 -19.66 9.65
N ILE A 18 -14.66 -20.82 10.01
CA ILE A 18 -13.30 -21.20 9.60
C ILE A 18 -13.34 -22.29 8.53
N TYR A 19 -12.97 -21.93 7.30
CA TYR A 19 -12.74 -22.90 6.22
C TYR A 19 -11.27 -23.29 6.19
N THR A 20 -10.98 -24.59 6.07
CA THR A 20 -9.62 -25.11 6.26
C THR A 20 -8.88 -25.40 4.97
N SER A 21 -9.56 -25.58 3.84
CA SER A 21 -9.04 -26.26 2.63
C SER A 21 -8.42 -27.64 2.89
N ASP A 22 -8.87 -28.33 3.95
CA ASP A 22 -8.55 -29.73 4.25
C ASP A 22 -9.80 -30.58 3.99
N ASP A 23 -9.74 -31.47 3.00
CA ASP A 23 -10.91 -32.30 2.63
C ASP A 23 -11.36 -33.25 3.76
N THR A 24 -10.49 -33.53 4.74
CA THR A 24 -10.83 -34.38 5.89
C THR A 24 -11.57 -33.63 7.00
N LEU A 25 -11.38 -32.31 7.07
CA LEU A 25 -11.95 -31.45 8.10
C LEU A 25 -12.22 -30.04 7.51
N PRO A 26 -13.17 -29.91 6.55
CA PRO A 26 -13.29 -28.71 5.69
C PRO A 26 -13.71 -27.44 6.44
N LYS A 27 -14.32 -27.59 7.62
CA LYS A 27 -14.83 -26.50 8.46
C LYS A 27 -14.59 -26.80 9.95
N ILE A 28 -14.15 -25.79 10.71
CA ILE A 28 -13.88 -25.87 12.16
C ILE A 28 -14.42 -24.62 12.89
N GLU A 29 -14.46 -24.67 14.22
CA GLU A 29 -14.90 -23.55 15.07
C GLU A 29 -13.74 -22.76 15.69
N SER A 30 -12.57 -23.41 15.81
CA SER A 30 -11.41 -22.86 16.51
C SER A 30 -10.12 -23.60 16.16
N PHE A 31 -8.98 -22.93 16.39
CA PHE A 31 -7.66 -23.54 16.30
C PHE A 31 -6.67 -22.88 17.27
N VAL A 32 -5.57 -23.57 17.55
CA VAL A 32 -4.47 -23.08 18.39
C VAL A 32 -3.23 -22.83 17.56
N VAL A 33 -2.65 -21.63 17.71
CA VAL A 33 -1.38 -21.24 17.09
C VAL A 33 -0.27 -21.20 18.14
N MET A 34 0.83 -21.89 17.86
CA MET A 34 2.10 -21.79 18.58
C MET A 34 3.27 -21.93 17.63
N ASN A 35 4.37 -21.23 17.91
CA ASN A 35 5.61 -21.26 17.13
C ASN A 35 5.38 -21.12 15.61
N GLY A 36 4.38 -20.30 15.26
CA GLY A 36 4.06 -19.93 13.89
C GLY A 36 3.37 -21.04 13.10
N LYS A 37 2.78 -22.00 13.81
CA LYS A 37 2.13 -23.18 13.25
C LYS A 37 0.79 -23.44 13.92
N PHE A 38 -0.12 -24.09 13.21
CA PHE A 38 -1.30 -24.68 13.82
C PHE A 38 -0.86 -25.90 14.64
N VAL A 39 -1.14 -25.92 15.93
CA VAL A 39 -0.81 -27.05 16.82
C VAL A 39 -2.03 -27.84 17.27
N ASP A 40 -3.23 -27.29 17.09
CA ASP A 40 -4.49 -27.97 17.30
C ASP A 40 -5.62 -27.30 16.51
N VAL A 41 -6.64 -28.07 16.12
CA VAL A 41 -7.81 -27.60 15.34
C VAL A 41 -9.06 -28.36 15.78
N GLY A 42 -10.23 -27.70 15.82
CA GLY A 42 -11.49 -28.38 16.15
C GLY A 42 -12.55 -27.51 16.84
N ASN A 43 -13.33 -28.14 17.72
CA ASN A 43 -14.41 -27.50 18.48
C ASN A 43 -13.87 -26.57 19.58
N LYS A 44 -14.51 -25.41 19.76
CA LYS A 44 -14.12 -24.37 20.73
C LYS A 44 -13.98 -24.91 22.15
N ILE A 45 -14.93 -25.72 22.59
CA ILE A 45 -15.03 -26.18 23.99
C ILE A 45 -13.84 -27.06 24.34
N ASP A 46 -13.45 -27.97 23.46
CA ASP A 46 -12.38 -28.93 23.73
C ASP A 46 -11.00 -28.28 23.64
N LEU A 47 -10.79 -27.35 22.69
CA LEU A 47 -9.54 -26.57 22.64
C LEU A 47 -9.40 -25.65 23.87
N MET A 48 -10.47 -24.98 24.32
CA MET A 48 -10.43 -24.15 25.52
C MET A 48 -10.17 -24.94 26.82
N LYS A 49 -10.66 -26.18 26.91
CA LYS A 49 -10.34 -27.09 28.03
C LYS A 49 -8.88 -27.55 27.99
N LYS A 50 -8.43 -28.02 26.82
CA LYS A 50 -7.10 -28.63 26.61
C LYS A 50 -5.96 -27.62 26.72
N TRP A 51 -6.16 -26.40 26.22
CA TRP A 51 -5.15 -25.35 26.17
C TRP A 51 -5.45 -24.20 27.14
N ASN A 52 -5.83 -24.56 28.37
CA ASN A 52 -6.12 -23.58 29.41
C ASN A 52 -4.91 -22.66 29.68
N GLY A 53 -5.18 -21.36 29.90
CA GLY A 53 -4.16 -20.35 30.14
C GLY A 53 -3.54 -19.68 28.90
N LEU A 54 -3.84 -20.11 27.67
CA LEU A 54 -3.48 -19.35 26.46
C LEU A 54 -4.37 -18.12 26.27
N LYS A 55 -3.87 -17.11 25.55
CA LYS A 55 -4.64 -15.92 25.18
C LYS A 55 -5.67 -16.31 24.11
N CYS A 56 -6.95 -16.13 24.43
CA CYS A 56 -8.06 -16.42 23.53
C CYS A 56 -8.42 -15.16 22.70
N ILE A 57 -8.55 -15.32 21.39
CA ILE A 57 -8.88 -14.26 20.43
C ILE A 57 -10.24 -14.58 19.80
N ASP A 58 -11.24 -13.75 20.11
CA ASP A 58 -12.61 -13.85 19.59
C ASP A 58 -12.73 -13.04 18.29
N LEU A 59 -13.10 -13.67 17.18
CA LEU A 59 -13.26 -12.97 15.89
C LEU A 59 -14.71 -12.53 15.59
N GLN A 60 -15.64 -12.72 16.53
CA GLN A 60 -17.02 -12.23 16.50
C GLN A 60 -17.83 -12.70 15.27
N GLY A 61 -17.65 -13.97 14.87
CA GLY A 61 -18.35 -14.60 13.75
C GLY A 61 -17.74 -14.36 12.37
N ARG A 62 -16.66 -13.58 12.25
CA ARG A 62 -15.97 -13.32 10.96
C ARG A 62 -15.43 -14.60 10.31
N THR A 63 -15.27 -14.54 9.00
CA THR A 63 -14.79 -15.68 8.20
C THR A 63 -13.27 -15.74 8.15
N ILE A 64 -12.72 -16.95 8.29
CA ILE A 64 -11.29 -17.25 8.13
C ILE A 64 -11.12 -18.18 6.93
N LEU A 65 -10.12 -17.87 6.10
CA LEU A 65 -9.61 -18.74 5.05
C LEU A 65 -8.13 -19.07 5.32
N PRO A 66 -7.59 -20.18 4.78
CA PRO A 66 -6.14 -20.36 4.71
C PRO A 66 -5.53 -19.22 3.91
N GLY A 67 -4.27 -18.88 4.18
CA GLY A 67 -3.63 -17.77 3.48
C GLY A 67 -3.53 -18.05 1.99
N LEU A 68 -3.99 -17.08 1.19
CA LEU A 68 -4.12 -17.25 -0.26
C LEU A 68 -2.74 -17.21 -0.94
N ILE A 69 -2.58 -18.07 -1.94
CA ILE A 69 -1.38 -18.24 -2.75
C ILE A 69 -1.78 -18.00 -4.21
N ASP A 70 -1.14 -17.04 -4.87
CA ASP A 70 -1.32 -16.86 -6.31
C ASP A 70 -0.34 -17.76 -7.07
N ALA A 71 -0.86 -18.69 -7.88
CA ALA A 71 -0.04 -19.76 -8.41
C ALA A 71 0.84 -19.40 -9.62
N HIS A 72 0.73 -18.17 -10.17
CA HIS A 72 1.54 -17.67 -11.28
C HIS A 72 1.51 -16.14 -11.30
N VAL A 73 2.66 -15.51 -11.09
CA VAL A 73 2.77 -14.04 -11.06
C VAL A 73 4.11 -13.57 -11.60
N HIS A 74 4.25 -12.27 -11.84
CA HIS A 74 5.53 -11.60 -12.04
C HIS A 74 5.77 -10.58 -10.91
N LEU A 75 6.44 -10.98 -9.81
CA LEU A 75 6.54 -10.19 -8.58
C LEU A 75 7.30 -8.87 -8.79
N MET A 76 8.46 -8.93 -9.45
CA MET A 76 9.23 -7.73 -9.78
C MET A 76 8.55 -6.90 -10.88
N GLY A 77 7.83 -7.55 -11.81
CA GLY A 77 7.03 -6.87 -12.82
C GLY A 77 5.89 -6.03 -12.21
N LEU A 78 5.21 -6.55 -11.18
CA LEU A 78 4.26 -5.76 -10.40
C LEU A 78 4.96 -4.56 -9.75
N GLY A 79 6.11 -4.77 -9.13
CA GLY A 79 6.90 -3.70 -8.50
C GLY A 79 7.31 -2.60 -9.49
N GLU A 80 7.69 -2.96 -10.70
CA GLU A 80 7.97 -2.02 -11.79
C GLU A 80 6.69 -1.31 -12.27
N SER A 81 5.59 -2.04 -12.47
CA SER A 81 4.30 -1.45 -12.92
C SER A 81 3.73 -0.41 -11.94
N LEU A 82 4.00 -0.57 -10.64
CA LEU A 82 3.58 0.37 -9.58
C LEU A 82 4.47 1.62 -9.50
N LEU A 83 5.65 1.60 -10.12
CA LEU A 83 6.64 2.70 -10.12
C LEU A 83 6.93 3.22 -11.54
N SER A 84 5.98 3.04 -12.47
CA SER A 84 6.09 3.44 -13.88
C SER A 84 4.76 4.01 -14.39
N VAL A 85 4.70 4.47 -15.64
CA VAL A 85 3.46 5.04 -16.19
C VAL A 85 2.38 3.96 -16.30
N ASN A 86 1.31 4.07 -15.51
CA ASN A 86 0.15 3.19 -15.61
C ASN A 86 -0.68 3.54 -16.84
N LEU A 87 -0.74 2.65 -17.83
CA LEU A 87 -1.50 2.79 -19.08
C LEU A 87 -2.76 1.91 -19.13
N VAL A 88 -3.04 1.15 -18.06
CA VAL A 88 -4.20 0.26 -17.98
C VAL A 88 -5.50 1.06 -18.17
N GLY A 89 -6.37 0.53 -19.03
CA GLY A 89 -7.70 1.10 -19.30
C GLY A 89 -7.74 2.30 -20.24
N THR A 90 -6.59 2.79 -20.75
CA THR A 90 -6.54 3.84 -21.79
C THR A 90 -7.39 3.48 -23.01
N LYS A 91 -8.10 4.45 -23.61
CA LYS A 91 -8.99 4.28 -24.77
C LYS A 91 -8.42 4.83 -26.09
N SER A 92 -7.25 5.46 -26.04
CA SER A 92 -6.58 6.12 -27.15
C SER A 92 -5.08 6.29 -26.90
N VAL A 93 -4.29 6.55 -27.96
CA VAL A 93 -2.86 6.91 -27.80
C VAL A 93 -2.71 8.33 -27.25
N GLU A 94 -3.73 9.18 -27.46
CA GLU A 94 -3.85 10.50 -26.86
C GLU A 94 -3.79 10.43 -25.32
N GLU A 95 -4.56 9.52 -24.72
CA GLU A 95 -4.52 9.27 -23.27
C GLU A 95 -3.19 8.66 -22.81
N VAL A 96 -2.57 7.79 -23.62
CA VAL A 96 -1.22 7.27 -23.33
C VAL A 96 -0.21 8.42 -23.22
N ARG A 97 -0.24 9.39 -24.15
CA ARG A 97 0.62 10.57 -24.07
C ARG A 97 0.31 11.44 -22.85
N GLU A 98 -0.96 11.64 -22.52
CA GLU A 98 -1.33 12.46 -21.36
C GLU A 98 -0.83 11.83 -20.04
N ARG A 99 -1.03 10.53 -19.83
CA ARG A 99 -0.51 9.85 -18.63
C ARG A 99 1.02 9.90 -18.53
N ILE A 100 1.73 9.90 -19.66
CA ILE A 100 3.19 10.12 -19.69
C ILE A 100 3.53 11.55 -19.26
N ARG A 101 2.77 12.58 -19.68
CA ARG A 101 2.96 13.96 -19.22
C ARG A 101 2.69 14.10 -17.72
N GLU A 102 1.57 13.57 -17.25
CA GLU A 102 1.20 13.56 -15.83
C GLU A 102 2.33 12.95 -14.99
N TYR A 103 2.82 11.77 -15.38
CA TYR A 103 3.93 11.09 -14.73
C TYR A 103 5.23 11.91 -14.75
N ILE A 104 5.62 12.51 -15.89
CA ILE A 104 6.81 13.37 -15.96
C ILE A 104 6.65 14.61 -15.07
N ASN A 105 5.46 15.21 -15.03
CA ASN A 105 5.17 16.40 -14.24
C ASN A 105 5.12 16.10 -12.72
N SER A 106 4.72 14.90 -12.32
CA SER A 106 4.73 14.45 -10.92
C SER A 106 6.09 13.97 -10.42
N HIS A 107 7.04 13.68 -11.33
CA HIS A 107 8.38 13.20 -11.02
C HIS A 107 9.45 14.16 -11.59
N PRO A 108 9.60 15.38 -11.02
CA PRO A 108 10.51 16.41 -11.53
C PRO A 108 12.00 16.04 -11.43
N GLU A 109 12.34 14.97 -10.72
CA GLU A 109 13.67 14.36 -10.68
C GLU A 109 14.08 13.65 -11.97
N ILE A 110 13.13 13.32 -12.87
CA ILE A 110 13.39 12.59 -14.12
C ILE A 110 14.33 13.41 -15.03
N ASN A 111 15.56 12.92 -15.14
CA ASN A 111 16.59 13.50 -15.98
C ASN A 111 16.47 12.98 -17.42
N ILE A 112 16.02 13.87 -18.29
CA ILE A 112 15.92 13.75 -19.76
C ILE A 112 17.10 13.05 -20.48
N THR A 113 18.32 13.08 -19.92
CA THR A 113 19.51 12.49 -20.56
C THR A 113 19.87 11.09 -20.06
N THR A 114 19.56 10.77 -18.80
CA THR A 114 19.95 9.50 -18.15
C THR A 114 18.80 8.55 -17.95
N ASP A 115 17.58 9.07 -17.82
CA ASP A 115 16.47 8.32 -17.26
C ASP A 115 15.58 7.77 -18.37
N TRP A 116 15.12 6.55 -18.14
CA TRP A 116 14.35 5.77 -19.08
C TRP A 116 12.93 5.64 -18.54
N ILE A 117 11.97 6.26 -19.20
CA ILE A 117 10.57 6.23 -18.80
C ILE A 117 9.98 4.91 -19.26
N THR A 118 9.62 4.05 -18.31
CA THR A 118 8.85 2.84 -18.56
C THR A 118 7.36 3.08 -18.31
N GLY A 119 6.51 2.23 -18.87
CA GLY A 119 5.08 2.22 -18.58
C GLY A 119 4.45 0.88 -18.96
N TRP A 120 3.33 0.55 -18.35
CA TRP A 120 2.68 -0.76 -18.49
C TRP A 120 1.18 -0.64 -18.71
N GLY A 121 0.61 -1.48 -19.58
CA GLY A 121 -0.83 -1.72 -19.61
C GLY A 121 -1.60 -1.13 -20.79
N TRP A 122 -0.93 -0.63 -21.85
CA TRP A 122 -1.67 -0.19 -23.03
C TRP A 122 -2.30 -1.39 -23.75
N ASP A 123 -3.50 -1.21 -24.29
CA ASP A 123 -4.20 -2.24 -25.06
C ASP A 123 -5.01 -1.62 -26.21
N GLN A 124 -4.47 -1.75 -27.42
CA GLN A 124 -5.10 -1.28 -28.65
C GLN A 124 -6.42 -1.99 -28.98
N THR A 125 -6.69 -3.18 -28.42
CA THR A 125 -7.96 -3.88 -28.68
C THR A 125 -9.17 -3.16 -28.07
N GLN A 126 -8.93 -2.35 -27.03
CA GLN A 126 -9.91 -1.45 -26.40
C GLN A 126 -10.06 -0.11 -27.13
N TRP A 127 -9.18 0.19 -28.10
CA TRP A 127 -9.15 1.47 -28.82
C TRP A 127 -9.96 1.39 -30.13
N LYS A 128 -10.43 2.55 -30.60
CA LYS A 128 -11.17 2.64 -31.88
C LYS A 128 -10.36 2.18 -33.10
N SER A 129 -9.04 2.39 -33.09
CA SER A 129 -8.15 2.05 -34.20
C SER A 129 -7.91 0.54 -34.35
N LYS A 130 -7.93 -0.22 -33.23
CA LYS A 130 -7.53 -1.64 -33.10
C LYS A 130 -6.13 -2.03 -33.63
N SER A 131 -5.46 -1.12 -34.31
CA SER A 131 -4.12 -1.27 -34.86
C SER A 131 -3.07 -0.94 -33.80
N PHE A 132 -1.89 -1.54 -33.90
CA PHE A 132 -0.77 -1.17 -33.04
C PHE A 132 -0.38 0.31 -33.23
N PRO A 133 -0.03 1.03 -32.15
CA PRO A 133 0.56 2.37 -32.24
C PRO A 133 1.97 2.32 -32.83
N THR A 134 2.49 3.47 -33.25
CA THR A 134 3.87 3.62 -33.74
C THR A 134 4.66 4.64 -32.91
N TYR A 135 5.98 4.72 -33.12
CA TYR A 135 6.82 5.70 -32.45
C TYR A 135 6.41 7.13 -32.84
N GLU A 136 5.91 7.36 -34.07
CA GLU A 136 5.38 8.65 -34.50
C GLU A 136 4.18 9.10 -33.63
N ASP A 137 3.34 8.17 -33.16
CA ASP A 137 2.23 8.51 -32.27
C ASP A 137 2.72 9.03 -30.91
N LEU A 138 3.90 8.65 -30.44
CA LEU A 138 4.54 9.23 -29.25
C LEU A 138 5.28 10.53 -29.59
N ASP A 139 6.09 10.50 -30.64
CA ASP A 139 6.95 11.59 -31.09
C ASP A 139 6.19 12.80 -31.65
N CYS A 140 4.90 12.67 -31.95
CA CYS A 140 4.04 13.80 -32.34
C CYS A 140 3.88 14.86 -31.24
N ASP A 141 4.17 14.51 -29.97
CA ASP A 141 4.19 15.42 -28.85
C ASP A 141 5.63 15.90 -28.53
N PRO A 142 5.95 17.19 -28.78
CA PRO A 142 7.27 17.75 -28.49
C PRO A 142 7.68 17.70 -27.02
N PHE A 143 6.74 17.61 -26.08
CA PHE A 143 7.06 17.55 -24.65
C PHE A 143 7.66 16.20 -24.26
N ILE A 144 7.06 15.08 -24.68
CA ILE A 144 7.52 13.74 -24.30
C ILE A 144 8.61 13.20 -25.23
N LYS A 145 8.62 13.59 -26.53
CA LYS A 145 9.58 13.12 -27.55
C LYS A 145 11.06 13.13 -27.11
N LYS A 146 11.41 14.10 -26.28
CA LYS A 146 12.78 14.36 -25.81
C LYS A 146 13.31 13.33 -24.79
N TYR A 147 12.44 12.54 -24.15
CA TYR A 147 12.82 11.47 -23.22
C TYR A 147 13.07 10.14 -23.94
N SER A 148 13.65 9.15 -23.27
CA SER A 148 13.65 7.75 -23.75
C SER A 148 12.44 7.04 -23.16
N ILE A 149 11.52 6.56 -24.00
CA ILE A 149 10.21 6.03 -23.57
C ILE A 149 9.98 4.63 -24.12
N SER A 150 9.80 3.63 -23.25
CA SER A 150 9.41 2.26 -23.64
C SER A 150 8.18 1.79 -22.86
N LEU A 151 7.12 1.43 -23.57
CA LEU A 151 5.81 1.12 -23.00
C LEU A 151 5.44 -0.33 -23.31
N SER A 152 5.25 -1.15 -22.28
CA SER A 152 4.83 -2.54 -22.39
C SER A 152 3.32 -2.64 -22.56
N ARG A 153 2.88 -3.49 -23.51
CA ARG A 153 1.48 -3.86 -23.69
C ARG A 153 0.96 -4.58 -22.44
N ILE A 154 -0.35 -4.55 -22.19
CA ILE A 154 -0.98 -5.20 -21.04
C ILE A 154 -0.64 -6.68 -20.88
N ASP A 155 -0.43 -7.42 -21.97
CA ASP A 155 -0.05 -8.84 -21.98
C ASP A 155 1.48 -9.07 -21.89
N GLY A 156 2.31 -8.04 -21.81
CA GLY A 156 3.77 -8.17 -21.77
C GLY A 156 4.45 -8.68 -23.05
N HIS A 157 3.70 -9.09 -24.08
CA HIS A 157 4.21 -9.68 -25.34
C HIS A 157 4.58 -8.65 -26.42
N ALA A 158 4.32 -7.36 -26.19
CA ALA A 158 4.71 -6.29 -27.11
C ALA A 158 5.24 -5.05 -26.38
N LEU A 159 6.24 -4.41 -26.98
CA LEU A 159 6.86 -3.18 -26.50
C LEU A 159 6.77 -2.09 -27.58
N LEU A 160 6.27 -0.92 -27.21
CA LEU A 160 6.33 0.31 -28.01
C LEU A 160 7.49 1.18 -27.52
N VAL A 161 8.37 1.61 -28.41
CA VAL A 161 9.47 2.54 -28.10
C VAL A 161 9.44 3.80 -28.97
N ASN A 162 9.86 4.93 -28.40
CA ASN A 162 9.94 6.21 -29.13
C ASN A 162 11.23 6.33 -29.97
N LYS A 163 11.33 7.40 -30.80
CA LYS A 163 12.46 7.57 -31.73
C LYS A 163 13.83 7.63 -31.05
N ASN A 164 13.88 8.24 -29.86
CA ASN A 164 15.10 8.38 -29.04
C ASN A 164 15.71 7.01 -28.65
N ILE A 165 14.90 5.96 -28.50
CA ILE A 165 15.39 4.59 -28.28
C ILE A 165 15.73 3.91 -29.61
N LEU A 166 14.92 4.09 -30.66
CA LEU A 166 15.20 3.53 -31.97
C LEU A 166 16.56 3.97 -32.53
N ASP A 167 16.94 5.23 -32.32
CA ASP A 167 18.22 5.79 -32.78
C ASP A 167 19.43 5.30 -31.97
N LYS A 168 19.21 4.61 -30.83
CA LYS A 168 20.26 3.91 -30.06
C LYS A 168 20.51 2.48 -30.57
N LEU A 169 19.63 1.93 -31.40
CA LEU A 169 19.78 0.57 -31.93
C LEU A 169 20.76 0.53 -33.11
N VAL A 170 21.72 -0.39 -33.03
CA VAL A 170 22.72 -0.61 -34.09
C VAL A 170 22.48 -1.99 -34.71
N ASN A 171 22.51 -2.09 -36.04
CA ASN A 171 22.39 -3.34 -36.81
C ASN A 171 21.13 -4.17 -36.52
N VAL A 172 19.95 -3.51 -36.43
CA VAL A 172 18.66 -4.21 -36.23
C VAL A 172 18.41 -5.24 -37.34
N PRO A 173 18.21 -6.54 -37.02
CA PRO A 173 18.05 -7.58 -38.02
C PRO A 173 16.74 -7.42 -38.83
N LYS A 174 16.67 -8.11 -39.98
CA LYS A 174 15.43 -8.15 -40.78
C LYS A 174 14.33 -8.97 -40.12
N THR A 175 14.70 -10.06 -39.46
CA THR A 175 13.83 -11.04 -38.81
C THR A 175 14.48 -11.48 -37.50
N VAL A 176 13.65 -11.85 -36.51
CA VAL A 176 14.07 -12.49 -35.26
C VAL A 176 13.33 -13.83 -35.19
N GLU A 177 14.00 -14.88 -34.74
CA GLU A 177 13.34 -16.18 -34.53
C GLU A 177 12.46 -16.10 -33.28
N GLY A 178 11.20 -16.54 -33.38
CA GLY A 178 10.22 -16.40 -32.29
C GLY A 178 9.85 -14.94 -31.93
N GLY A 179 9.98 -13.97 -32.84
CA GLY A 179 9.58 -12.59 -32.57
C GLY A 179 9.45 -11.70 -33.81
N GLU A 180 8.64 -10.64 -33.72
CA GLU A 180 8.37 -9.72 -34.83
C GLU A 180 8.92 -8.31 -34.54
N ILE A 181 9.54 -7.71 -35.55
CA ILE A 181 9.95 -6.29 -35.54
C ILE A 181 8.98 -5.53 -36.44
N GLY A 182 8.20 -4.62 -35.85
CA GLY A 182 7.26 -3.78 -36.57
C GLY A 182 7.98 -2.89 -37.59
N ARG A 183 7.56 -3.00 -38.86
CA ARG A 183 8.12 -2.22 -39.98
C ARG A 183 7.02 -1.65 -40.86
N ASN A 184 7.20 -0.41 -41.31
CA ASN A 184 6.32 0.21 -42.30
C ASN A 184 6.42 -0.56 -43.64
N ARG A 185 5.29 -0.91 -44.24
CA ARG A 185 5.25 -1.73 -45.48
C ARG A 185 5.79 -1.02 -46.73
N GLU A 186 5.80 0.31 -46.74
CA GLU A 186 6.24 1.13 -47.87
C GLU A 186 7.69 1.59 -47.71
N THR A 187 8.09 2.06 -46.52
CA THR A 187 9.44 2.59 -46.26
C THR A 187 10.41 1.56 -45.67
N ASN A 188 9.91 0.44 -45.12
CA ASN A 188 10.67 -0.58 -44.38
C ASN A 188 11.37 -0.06 -43.10
N GLU A 189 11.04 1.17 -42.67
CA GLU A 189 11.50 1.78 -41.43
C GLU A 189 10.83 1.13 -40.20
N LEU A 190 11.48 1.22 -39.04
CA LEU A 190 10.99 0.65 -37.79
C LEU A 190 9.81 1.45 -37.25
N THR A 191 8.70 0.78 -36.91
CA THR A 191 7.52 1.45 -36.33
C THR A 191 7.63 1.68 -34.83
N GLY A 192 8.67 1.19 -34.16
CA GLY A 192 8.78 1.23 -32.69
C GLY A 192 8.13 0.05 -31.97
N ILE A 193 7.45 -0.86 -32.68
CA ILE A 193 6.87 -2.08 -32.10
C ILE A 193 7.86 -3.24 -32.18
N PHE A 194 8.05 -3.93 -31.05
CA PHE A 194 8.82 -5.18 -30.93
C PHE A 194 7.97 -6.21 -30.19
N ILE A 195 7.87 -7.43 -30.73
CA ILE A 195 6.99 -8.50 -30.23
C ILE A 195 7.83 -9.73 -29.86
N ASP A 196 7.49 -10.37 -28.73
CA ASP A 196 8.15 -11.58 -28.19
C ASP A 196 9.68 -11.47 -28.19
N ASN A 197 10.42 -12.41 -28.80
CA ASN A 197 11.90 -12.42 -28.78
C ASN A 197 12.53 -11.13 -29.34
N ALA A 198 11.82 -10.37 -30.19
CA ALA A 198 12.33 -9.10 -30.70
C ALA A 198 12.45 -8.03 -29.60
N MET A 199 11.69 -8.12 -28.51
CA MET A 199 11.81 -7.21 -27.35
C MET A 199 13.18 -7.27 -26.68
N GLN A 200 13.91 -8.39 -26.82
CA GLN A 200 15.27 -8.54 -26.28
C GLN A 200 16.26 -7.57 -26.92
N LEU A 201 15.99 -7.04 -28.13
CA LEU A 201 16.80 -5.99 -28.75
C LEU A 201 16.75 -4.68 -27.96
N ILE A 202 15.61 -4.38 -27.32
CA ILE A 202 15.46 -3.21 -26.44
C ILE A 202 15.99 -3.51 -25.04
N LYS A 203 15.63 -4.67 -24.46
CA LYS A 203 16.08 -5.06 -23.10
C LYS A 203 17.61 -5.04 -22.97
N LYS A 204 18.36 -5.42 -24.03
CA LYS A 204 19.84 -5.41 -24.06
C LYS A 204 20.49 -4.01 -24.00
N ILE A 205 19.76 -2.94 -24.36
CA ILE A 205 20.26 -1.56 -24.29
C ILE A 205 19.62 -0.74 -23.15
N MET A 206 18.68 -1.33 -22.42
CA MET A 206 18.03 -0.72 -21.27
C MET A 206 18.99 -0.70 -20.06
N PRO A 207 19.10 0.41 -19.31
CA PRO A 207 19.88 0.45 -18.08
C PRO A 207 19.40 -0.59 -17.06
N LEU A 208 20.33 -1.28 -16.40
CA LEU A 208 19.99 -2.16 -15.29
C LEU A 208 19.53 -1.32 -14.08
N PRO A 209 18.45 -1.73 -13.38
CA PRO A 209 17.98 -1.04 -12.19
C PRO A 209 19.01 -1.13 -11.05
N SER A 210 19.08 -0.08 -10.23
CA SER A 210 19.90 -0.09 -9.01
C SER A 210 19.31 -1.04 -7.96
N GLU A 211 20.14 -1.56 -7.05
CA GLU A 211 19.66 -2.42 -5.94
C GLU A 211 18.62 -1.69 -5.05
N GLN A 212 18.75 -0.37 -4.91
CA GLN A 212 17.78 0.45 -4.19
C GLN A 212 16.42 0.50 -4.91
N LEU A 213 16.41 0.62 -6.23
CA LEU A 213 15.18 0.58 -7.04
C LEU A 213 14.55 -0.82 -7.00
N LEU A 214 15.34 -1.88 -7.12
CA LEU A 214 14.87 -3.27 -6.96
C LEU A 214 14.22 -3.49 -5.57
N LEU A 215 14.81 -2.94 -4.50
CA LEU A 215 14.23 -3.03 -3.16
C LEU A 215 12.93 -2.21 -3.01
N GLN A 216 12.82 -1.07 -3.69
CA GLN A 216 11.59 -0.27 -3.72
C GLN A 216 10.48 -0.97 -4.50
N GLN A 217 10.79 -1.53 -5.68
CA GLN A 217 9.89 -2.35 -6.49
C GLN A 217 9.36 -3.55 -5.68
N LEU A 218 10.26 -4.34 -5.08
CA LEU A 218 9.92 -5.50 -4.26
C LEU A 218 9.00 -5.13 -3.08
N ARG A 219 9.31 -4.06 -2.34
CA ARG A 219 8.47 -3.60 -1.22
C ARG A 219 7.09 -3.14 -1.68
N SER A 220 7.01 -2.43 -2.81
CA SER A 220 5.75 -1.94 -3.39
C SER A 220 4.87 -3.12 -3.83
N ALA A 221 5.47 -4.10 -4.52
CA ALA A 221 4.80 -5.33 -4.94
C ALA A 221 4.24 -6.12 -3.73
N ILE A 222 5.08 -6.43 -2.73
CA ILE A 222 4.63 -7.21 -1.57
C ILE A 222 3.57 -6.45 -0.75
N SER A 223 3.69 -5.12 -0.61
CA SER A 223 2.65 -4.30 0.02
C SER A 223 1.30 -4.43 -0.71
N LYS A 224 1.30 -4.30 -2.04
CA LYS A 224 0.09 -4.44 -2.88
C LYS A 224 -0.53 -5.83 -2.80
N ILE A 225 0.29 -6.88 -2.83
CA ILE A 225 -0.12 -8.29 -2.68
C ILE A 225 -0.74 -8.54 -1.30
N HIS A 226 -0.09 -8.07 -0.23
CA HIS A 226 -0.57 -8.22 1.14
C HIS A 226 -1.89 -7.48 1.39
N SER A 227 -2.16 -6.35 0.73
CA SER A 227 -3.44 -5.62 0.86
C SER A 227 -4.66 -6.47 0.46
N PHE A 228 -4.50 -7.40 -0.49
CA PHE A 228 -5.56 -8.28 -0.98
C PHE A 228 -5.62 -9.67 -0.33
N GLY A 229 -4.80 -9.94 0.68
CA GLY A 229 -4.87 -11.22 1.42
C GLY A 229 -4.01 -12.35 0.85
N LEU A 230 -3.32 -12.11 -0.27
CA LEU A 230 -2.25 -12.99 -0.73
C LEU A 230 -1.08 -12.97 0.28
N ILE A 231 -0.53 -14.15 0.57
CA ILE A 231 0.58 -14.35 1.52
C ILE A 231 1.79 -15.03 0.86
N GLY A 232 1.58 -15.55 -0.34
CA GLY A 232 2.49 -16.35 -1.12
C GLY A 232 2.16 -16.24 -2.60
N VAL A 233 3.18 -16.50 -3.42
CA VAL A 233 3.16 -16.38 -4.87
C VAL A 233 4.08 -17.42 -5.49
N HIS A 234 3.80 -17.83 -6.72
CA HIS A 234 4.80 -18.49 -7.56
C HIS A 234 5.28 -17.51 -8.64
N ASP A 235 6.52 -17.04 -8.50
CA ASP A 235 7.10 -15.95 -9.28
C ASP A 235 7.76 -16.50 -10.54
N ALA A 236 7.13 -16.26 -11.69
CA ALA A 236 7.38 -16.97 -12.93
C ALA A 236 8.44 -16.29 -13.79
N GLY A 237 9.54 -17.00 -14.06
CA GLY A 237 10.58 -16.55 -14.99
C GLY A 237 11.47 -15.45 -14.43
N ILE A 238 12.00 -15.65 -13.21
CA ILE A 238 12.99 -14.71 -12.66
C ILE A 238 14.39 -15.00 -13.24
N PRO A 239 15.13 -13.97 -13.68
CA PRO A 239 16.52 -14.15 -14.11
C PRO A 239 17.45 -14.30 -12.90
N LEU A 240 18.63 -14.91 -13.11
CA LEU A 240 19.55 -15.27 -12.02
C LEU A 240 20.02 -14.07 -11.17
N ASN A 241 20.16 -12.88 -11.74
CA ASN A 241 20.52 -11.67 -10.98
C ASN A 241 19.41 -11.24 -10.00
N ILE A 242 18.13 -11.48 -10.33
CA ILE A 242 17.00 -11.25 -9.42
C ILE A 242 16.93 -12.34 -8.35
N LEU A 243 17.29 -13.59 -8.68
CA LEU A 243 17.46 -14.64 -7.67
C LEU A 243 18.56 -14.27 -6.64
N GLU A 244 19.73 -13.81 -7.09
CA GLU A 244 20.80 -13.38 -6.17
C GLU A 244 20.38 -12.17 -5.32
N PHE A 245 19.65 -11.21 -5.91
CA PHE A 245 19.03 -10.12 -5.15
C PHE A 245 18.05 -10.64 -4.09
N PHE A 246 17.18 -11.60 -4.42
CA PHE A 246 16.27 -12.21 -3.44
C PHE A 246 17.00 -12.97 -2.34
N LYS A 247 18.01 -13.79 -2.67
CA LYS A 247 18.87 -14.45 -1.68
C LYS A 247 19.51 -13.43 -0.73
N LYS A 248 20.03 -12.33 -1.26
CA LYS A 248 20.62 -11.23 -0.49
C LYS A 248 19.60 -10.61 0.46
N VAL A 249 18.44 -10.16 -0.03
CA VAL A 249 17.39 -9.56 0.80
C VAL A 249 16.87 -10.55 1.85
N VAL A 250 16.68 -11.82 1.52
CA VAL A 250 16.22 -12.85 2.46
C VAL A 250 17.25 -13.13 3.58
N ASN A 251 18.55 -13.05 3.28
CA ASN A 251 19.60 -13.29 4.27
C ASN A 251 19.95 -12.05 5.11
N GLU A 252 20.00 -10.87 4.50
CA GLU A 252 20.43 -9.62 5.16
C GLU A 252 19.26 -8.84 5.78
N GLN A 253 18.07 -8.91 5.17
CA GLN A 253 16.89 -8.07 5.46
C GLN A 253 15.58 -8.89 5.40
N PRO A 254 15.48 -10.05 6.10
CA PRO A 254 14.35 -11.00 6.01
C PRO A 254 12.98 -10.40 6.37
N GLU A 255 12.93 -9.26 7.06
CA GLU A 255 11.71 -8.49 7.33
C GLU A 255 11.14 -7.82 6.07
N LYS A 256 11.99 -7.49 5.08
CA LYS A 256 11.60 -6.88 3.80
C LYS A 256 11.15 -7.91 2.75
N PHE A 257 11.52 -9.19 2.93
CA PHE A 257 11.02 -10.31 2.14
C PHE A 257 9.94 -11.09 2.92
N ASN A 258 8.86 -10.42 3.31
CA ASN A 258 7.82 -10.99 4.18
C ASN A 258 6.74 -11.83 3.46
N ILE A 259 7.02 -12.30 2.24
CA ILE A 259 6.15 -13.14 1.39
C ILE A 259 6.56 -14.64 1.43
N ARG A 260 5.78 -15.54 0.81
CA ARG A 260 6.22 -16.91 0.45
C ARG A 260 6.44 -16.93 -1.06
N ASN A 261 7.68 -16.81 -1.54
CA ASN A 261 7.96 -16.86 -2.97
C ASN A 261 8.44 -18.27 -3.37
N TYR A 262 7.69 -18.93 -4.26
CA TYR A 262 8.18 -20.07 -5.03
C TYR A 262 8.68 -19.56 -6.38
N ALA A 263 10.00 -19.34 -6.47
CA ALA A 263 10.61 -18.79 -7.65
C ALA A 263 10.79 -19.86 -8.74
N MET A 264 10.32 -19.54 -9.95
CA MET A 264 10.59 -20.27 -11.18
C MET A 264 11.69 -19.53 -11.95
N ILE A 265 12.84 -20.16 -12.14
CA ILE A 265 13.98 -19.50 -12.80
C ILE A 265 13.76 -19.44 -14.31
N GLU A 266 14.05 -18.31 -14.94
CA GLU A 266 13.98 -18.18 -16.39
C GLU A 266 15.01 -19.10 -17.07
N SER A 267 14.50 -19.98 -17.93
CA SER A 267 15.31 -20.77 -18.87
C SER A 267 15.32 -20.02 -20.20
N LEU A 268 16.34 -19.18 -20.40
CA LEU A 268 16.50 -18.40 -21.63
C LEU A 268 16.53 -19.33 -22.83
N GLU A 269 15.69 -19.05 -23.83
CA GLU A 269 15.52 -19.87 -25.05
C GLU A 269 15.17 -21.35 -24.75
N ASN A 270 14.58 -21.63 -23.59
CA ASN A 270 14.30 -22.97 -23.05
C ASN A 270 15.55 -23.89 -22.96
N THR A 271 16.72 -23.30 -22.69
CA THR A 271 18.01 -24.03 -22.58
C THR A 271 18.32 -24.53 -21.15
N TYR A 272 19.17 -25.55 -21.03
CA TYR A 272 19.62 -26.03 -19.72
C TYR A 272 20.67 -25.09 -19.12
N ASN A 273 20.30 -24.37 -18.06
CA ASN A 273 21.17 -23.57 -17.18
C ASN A 273 21.22 -24.13 -15.74
N GLY A 274 20.95 -25.44 -15.58
CA GLY A 274 20.86 -26.09 -14.26
C GLY A 274 22.18 -26.25 -13.51
N ASP A 275 23.30 -25.87 -14.12
CA ASP A 275 24.61 -25.86 -13.44
C ASP A 275 24.86 -24.53 -12.71
N ASP A 276 24.14 -23.46 -13.07
CA ASP A 276 24.20 -22.14 -12.43
C ASP A 276 23.20 -21.98 -11.25
N VAL A 277 22.38 -23.01 -10.96
CA VAL A 277 21.35 -22.96 -9.94
C VAL A 277 21.24 -24.25 -9.11
N GLU A 278 20.94 -24.08 -7.83
CA GLU A 278 20.72 -25.15 -6.85
C GLU A 278 19.27 -25.14 -6.35
N ILE A 279 18.79 -26.30 -5.89
CA ILE A 279 17.49 -26.38 -5.22
C ILE A 279 17.59 -25.71 -3.85
N ILE A 280 16.65 -24.81 -3.55
CA ILE A 280 16.54 -24.11 -2.28
C ILE A 280 15.17 -24.40 -1.70
N GLU A 281 15.10 -25.09 -0.57
CA GLU A 281 13.83 -25.42 0.09
C GLU A 281 13.62 -24.53 1.32
N GLY A 282 12.90 -23.41 1.12
CA GLY A 282 12.46 -22.55 2.22
C GLY A 282 13.56 -21.73 2.90
N LEU A 283 14.45 -21.08 2.15
CA LEU A 283 15.42 -20.11 2.66
C LEU A 283 14.73 -19.00 3.46
N GLY A 284 15.43 -18.50 4.49
CA GLY A 284 14.92 -17.44 5.37
C GLY A 284 13.64 -17.86 6.07
N ASP A 285 13.61 -19.06 6.65
CA ASP A 285 12.43 -19.57 7.37
C ASP A 285 11.19 -19.64 6.45
N GLY A 286 11.33 -20.38 5.34
CA GLY A 286 10.27 -20.65 4.37
C GLY A 286 9.84 -19.44 3.55
N ARG A 287 10.70 -18.44 3.33
CA ARG A 287 10.39 -17.23 2.57
C ARG A 287 10.63 -17.39 1.07
N LEU A 288 11.72 -18.04 0.68
CA LEU A 288 12.10 -18.29 -0.70
C LEU A 288 12.33 -19.78 -0.94
N THR A 289 11.65 -20.34 -1.92
CA THR A 289 11.89 -21.69 -2.44
C THR A 289 12.24 -21.58 -3.92
N VAL A 290 13.28 -22.29 -4.35
CA VAL A 290 13.73 -22.38 -5.74
C VAL A 290 13.79 -23.86 -6.10
N ARG A 291 12.85 -24.32 -6.94
CA ARG A 291 12.78 -25.72 -7.37
C ARG A 291 12.12 -25.89 -8.74
N SER A 292 11.94 -24.81 -9.50
CA SER A 292 11.36 -24.87 -10.84
C SER A 292 12.04 -23.93 -11.83
N VAL A 293 11.81 -24.21 -13.11
CA VAL A 293 12.20 -23.36 -14.24
C VAL A 293 10.98 -23.00 -15.09
N LYS A 294 10.96 -21.77 -15.62
CA LYS A 294 9.93 -21.26 -16.53
C LYS A 294 10.43 -21.37 -17.98
N PHE A 295 9.65 -22.07 -18.80
CA PHE A 295 9.81 -22.18 -20.25
C PHE A 295 8.69 -21.40 -20.96
N PHE A 296 8.90 -21.04 -22.24
CA PHE A 296 7.92 -20.38 -23.09
C PHE A 296 7.79 -21.06 -24.46
N MET A 297 6.57 -21.39 -24.88
CA MET A 297 6.32 -22.03 -26.19
C MET A 297 5.72 -21.10 -27.24
N ASP A 298 4.85 -20.17 -26.85
CA ASP A 298 4.16 -19.24 -27.75
C ASP A 298 3.83 -17.89 -27.08
N GLY A 299 3.25 -16.96 -27.85
CA GLY A 299 2.77 -15.67 -27.35
C GLY A 299 1.32 -15.70 -26.88
N ALA A 300 0.71 -14.52 -26.70
CA ALA A 300 -0.67 -14.41 -26.21
C ALA A 300 -1.77 -14.43 -27.29
N LEU A 301 -2.99 -14.80 -26.89
CA LEU A 301 -4.16 -14.88 -27.76
C LEU A 301 -4.55 -13.51 -28.33
N GLY A 302 -4.56 -12.46 -27.49
CA GLY A 302 -4.98 -11.10 -27.86
C GLY A 302 -4.06 -10.37 -28.84
N SER A 303 -2.78 -10.74 -28.88
CA SER A 303 -1.76 -10.21 -29.80
C SER A 303 -1.60 -11.05 -31.08
N TRP A 304 -2.39 -12.11 -31.25
CA TRP A 304 -2.24 -13.16 -32.28
C TRP A 304 -0.90 -13.94 -32.19
N GLY A 305 -0.21 -13.88 -31.05
CA GLY A 305 1.06 -14.59 -30.81
C GLY A 305 0.87 -16.07 -30.46
N ALA A 306 -0.25 -16.44 -29.83
CA ALA A 306 -0.52 -17.82 -29.44
C ALA A 306 -0.56 -18.77 -30.64
N ALA A 307 0.19 -19.87 -30.58
CA ALA A 307 0.44 -20.77 -31.69
C ALA A 307 -0.72 -21.76 -31.85
N LEU A 308 -1.41 -21.69 -33.00
CA LEU A 308 -2.61 -22.48 -33.25
C LEU A 308 -2.39 -23.63 -34.24
N LEU A 309 -3.16 -24.71 -34.11
CA LEU A 309 -3.14 -25.87 -35.03
C LEU A 309 -3.64 -25.49 -36.43
N GLU A 310 -4.62 -24.60 -36.48
CA GLU A 310 -5.20 -23.99 -37.68
C GLU A 310 -5.09 -22.46 -37.59
N PRO A 311 -5.11 -21.70 -38.70
CA PRO A 311 -5.08 -20.23 -38.67
C PRO A 311 -6.17 -19.61 -37.78
N TYR A 312 -5.95 -18.35 -37.38
CA TYR A 312 -6.94 -17.59 -36.60
C TYR A 312 -8.23 -17.39 -37.42
N SER A 313 -9.38 -17.48 -36.76
CA SER A 313 -10.69 -17.38 -37.42
C SER A 313 -11.06 -15.94 -37.81
N ASP A 314 -10.49 -14.93 -37.13
CA ASP A 314 -10.63 -13.51 -37.45
C ASP A 314 -9.52 -12.99 -38.39
N ASP A 315 -8.35 -13.64 -38.40
CA ASP A 315 -7.26 -13.35 -39.33
C ASP A 315 -6.61 -14.63 -39.89
N PRO A 316 -7.12 -15.15 -41.03
CA PRO A 316 -6.58 -16.36 -41.66
C PRO A 316 -5.13 -16.24 -42.16
N THR A 317 -4.51 -15.05 -42.09
CA THR A 317 -3.09 -14.87 -42.44
C THR A 317 -2.14 -15.16 -41.26
N LYS A 318 -2.69 -15.31 -40.04
CA LYS A 318 -1.92 -15.58 -38.82
C LYS A 318 -2.22 -16.97 -38.25
N GLN A 319 -1.19 -17.57 -37.64
CA GLN A 319 -1.27 -18.84 -36.92
C GLN A 319 -0.49 -18.81 -35.59
N GLY A 320 -0.04 -17.63 -35.15
CA GLY A 320 0.85 -17.46 -34.01
C GLY A 320 2.30 -17.87 -34.28
N LEU A 321 3.12 -17.77 -33.24
CA LEU A 321 4.56 -17.97 -33.28
C LEU A 321 4.97 -19.02 -32.24
N LEU A 322 5.88 -19.92 -32.61
CA LEU A 322 6.60 -20.73 -31.63
C LEU A 322 7.86 -19.98 -31.21
N ILE A 323 8.09 -19.90 -29.90
CA ILE A 323 9.26 -19.23 -29.29
C ILE A 323 10.47 -20.16 -29.26
N SER A 324 10.27 -21.48 -29.28
CA SER A 324 11.34 -22.50 -29.31
C SER A 324 10.94 -23.73 -30.14
N ASP A 325 11.94 -24.50 -30.60
CA ASP A 325 11.71 -25.79 -31.26
C ASP A 325 11.45 -26.90 -30.22
N PRO A 326 10.23 -27.48 -30.15
CA PRO A 326 9.89 -28.51 -29.18
C PRO A 326 10.67 -29.82 -29.37
N THR A 327 11.30 -30.06 -30.53
CA THR A 327 12.07 -31.28 -30.80
C THR A 327 13.43 -31.29 -30.09
N LEU A 328 13.93 -30.12 -29.71
CA LEU A 328 15.20 -29.96 -28.97
C LEU A 328 15.02 -30.05 -27.45
N LEU A 329 13.76 -30.00 -26.96
CA LEU A 329 13.45 -29.91 -25.54
C LEU A 329 13.52 -31.23 -24.74
N PRO A 330 13.22 -32.45 -25.27
CA PRO A 330 13.24 -33.66 -24.45
C PRO A 330 14.58 -33.94 -23.74
N PRO A 331 15.76 -33.78 -24.39
CA PRO A 331 17.06 -33.91 -23.72
C PRO A 331 17.33 -32.83 -22.66
N VAL A 332 16.84 -31.60 -22.87
CA VAL A 332 16.95 -30.50 -21.91
C VAL A 332 16.10 -30.78 -20.68
N ILE A 333 14.85 -31.17 -20.90
CA ILE A 333 13.89 -31.52 -19.86
C ILE A 333 14.39 -32.73 -19.05
N LYS A 334 14.96 -33.75 -19.70
CA LYS A 334 15.58 -34.88 -19.01
C LYS A 334 16.63 -34.42 -17.99
N LYS A 335 17.53 -33.50 -18.37
CA LYS A 335 18.52 -32.93 -17.44
C LYS A 335 17.88 -32.20 -16.24
N TRP A 336 16.75 -31.51 -16.44
CA TRP A 336 16.01 -30.90 -15.34
C TRP A 336 15.37 -31.93 -14.40
N ILE A 337 14.87 -33.06 -14.94
CA ILE A 337 14.39 -34.20 -14.14
C ILE A 337 15.54 -34.81 -13.34
N ASP A 338 16.71 -35.03 -13.96
CA ASP A 338 17.92 -35.53 -13.29
C ASP A 338 18.38 -34.58 -12.15
N LYS A 339 18.31 -33.25 -12.37
CA LYS A 339 18.60 -32.22 -11.37
C LYS A 339 17.51 -32.09 -10.29
N GLY A 340 16.33 -32.69 -10.47
CA GLY A 340 15.20 -32.65 -9.53
C GLY A 340 14.31 -31.40 -9.59
N PHE A 341 14.43 -30.61 -10.66
CA PHE A 341 13.61 -29.41 -10.88
C PHE A 341 12.28 -29.73 -11.57
N GLN A 342 11.26 -28.95 -11.23
CA GLN A 342 9.98 -28.90 -11.94
C GLN A 342 10.11 -28.00 -13.18
N VAL A 343 9.57 -28.43 -14.33
CA VAL A 343 9.47 -27.59 -15.54
C VAL A 343 8.04 -27.04 -15.66
N ASN A 344 7.95 -25.72 -15.80
CA ASN A 344 6.71 -24.95 -15.87
C ASN A 344 6.68 -24.21 -17.20
N THR A 345 5.81 -24.58 -18.12
CA THR A 345 5.85 -24.05 -19.51
C THR A 345 4.63 -23.21 -19.83
N HIS A 346 4.84 -21.96 -20.28
CA HIS A 346 3.79 -21.12 -20.86
C HIS A 346 3.32 -21.69 -22.20
N CYS A 347 2.04 -22.07 -22.28
CA CYS A 347 1.36 -22.45 -23.51
C CYS A 347 -0.07 -21.90 -23.56
N ILE A 348 -0.35 -20.98 -24.49
CA ILE A 348 -1.70 -20.42 -24.67
C ILE A 348 -2.44 -21.15 -25.80
N GLY A 349 -1.83 -21.29 -26.98
CA GLY A 349 -2.46 -21.87 -28.16
C GLY A 349 -2.54 -23.41 -28.16
N ASP A 350 -3.47 -23.98 -28.93
CA ASP A 350 -3.70 -25.43 -28.99
C ASP A 350 -2.50 -26.20 -29.58
N LYS A 351 -1.76 -25.61 -30.51
CA LYS A 351 -0.51 -26.18 -31.04
C LYS A 351 0.62 -26.14 -30.02
N ALA A 352 0.80 -25.03 -29.30
CA ALA A 352 1.81 -24.93 -28.24
C ALA A 352 1.55 -25.95 -27.11
N ASN A 353 0.30 -26.04 -26.67
CA ASN A 353 -0.13 -27.02 -25.68
C ASN A 353 0.10 -28.47 -26.16
N GLN A 354 -0.36 -28.83 -27.35
CA GLN A 354 -0.18 -30.17 -27.90
C GLN A 354 1.31 -30.55 -28.01
N LEU A 355 2.15 -29.62 -28.46
CA LEU A 355 3.59 -29.83 -28.60
C LEU A 355 4.26 -30.06 -27.24
N ILE A 356 3.99 -29.24 -26.21
CA ILE A 356 4.62 -29.46 -24.89
C ILE A 356 4.12 -30.75 -24.23
N ILE A 357 2.86 -31.14 -24.42
CA ILE A 357 2.33 -32.42 -23.91
C ILE A 357 3.05 -33.59 -24.58
N ASN A 358 3.28 -33.54 -25.89
CA ASN A 358 4.08 -34.54 -26.61
C ASN A 358 5.52 -34.60 -26.06
N THR A 359 6.15 -33.44 -25.88
CA THR A 359 7.52 -33.29 -25.38
C THR A 359 7.67 -33.82 -23.94
N TYR A 360 6.72 -33.52 -23.03
CA TYR A 360 6.70 -34.06 -21.67
C TYR A 360 6.47 -35.58 -21.67
N GLU A 361 5.51 -36.09 -22.46
CA GLU A 361 5.23 -37.52 -22.60
C GLU A 361 6.47 -38.29 -23.12
N GLN A 362 7.16 -37.73 -24.12
CA GLN A 362 8.43 -38.27 -24.63
C GLN A 362 9.55 -38.23 -23.57
N ALA A 363 9.78 -37.08 -22.94
CA ALA A 363 10.85 -36.93 -21.94
C ALA A 363 10.65 -37.83 -20.72
N PHE A 364 9.41 -38.01 -20.25
CA PHE A 364 9.09 -38.96 -19.19
C PHE A 364 9.36 -40.41 -19.62
N ARG A 365 8.98 -40.78 -20.84
CA ARG A 365 9.24 -42.13 -21.37
C ARG A 365 10.74 -42.41 -21.51
N GLU A 366 11.49 -41.49 -22.11
CA GLU A 366 12.94 -41.60 -22.27
C GLU A 366 13.66 -41.65 -20.92
N TYR A 367 13.22 -40.86 -19.93
CA TYR A 367 13.74 -40.92 -18.57
C TYR A 367 13.48 -42.30 -17.95
N VAL A 368 12.22 -42.76 -17.92
CA VAL A 368 11.83 -44.06 -17.33
C VAL A 368 12.61 -45.22 -17.95
N LEU A 369 12.75 -45.25 -19.28
CA LEU A 369 13.52 -46.29 -19.96
C LEU A 369 15.01 -46.24 -19.58
N SER A 370 15.62 -45.05 -19.53
CA SER A 370 17.03 -44.92 -19.14
C SER A 370 17.33 -45.20 -17.66
N GLN A 371 16.33 -45.16 -16.78
CA GLN A 371 16.48 -45.60 -15.38
C GLN A 371 16.25 -47.11 -15.20
N ASN A 372 15.88 -47.83 -16.27
CA ASN A 372 15.53 -49.26 -16.26
C ASN A 372 16.21 -50.02 -17.41
N GLU A 373 17.41 -49.62 -17.86
CA GLU A 373 18.10 -50.24 -19.00
C GLU A 373 18.35 -51.76 -18.81
N ASP A 374 18.48 -52.23 -17.57
CA ASP A 374 18.62 -53.64 -17.21
C ASP A 374 17.29 -54.45 -17.20
N LYS A 375 16.14 -53.82 -17.48
CA LYS A 375 14.81 -54.45 -17.40
C LYS A 375 13.93 -54.09 -18.59
N GLU A 376 13.52 -55.08 -19.39
CA GLU A 376 12.42 -54.92 -20.35
C GLU A 376 11.10 -54.65 -19.61
N LEU A 377 10.61 -53.41 -19.70
CA LEU A 377 9.31 -52.99 -19.19
C LEU A 377 8.23 -53.20 -20.25
N THR A 378 7.06 -53.70 -19.84
CA THR A 378 5.85 -53.67 -20.67
C THR A 378 5.33 -52.24 -20.82
N GLU A 379 4.55 -51.96 -21.87
CA GLU A 379 3.94 -50.63 -22.07
C GLU A 379 3.09 -50.17 -20.87
N GLN A 380 2.43 -51.09 -20.14
CA GLN A 380 1.69 -50.74 -18.93
C GLN A 380 2.63 -50.32 -17.80
N GLU A 381 3.73 -51.06 -17.56
CA GLU A 381 4.73 -50.67 -16.56
C GLU A 381 5.39 -49.32 -16.91
N VAL A 382 5.69 -49.07 -18.19
CA VAL A 382 6.22 -47.77 -18.64
C VAL A 382 5.24 -46.65 -18.32
N ASN A 383 3.95 -46.82 -18.62
CA ASN A 383 2.91 -45.82 -18.30
C ASN A 383 2.74 -45.61 -16.78
N ASP A 384 2.80 -46.68 -15.98
CA ASP A 384 2.68 -46.60 -14.52
C ASP A 384 3.89 -45.89 -13.89
N GLU A 385 5.11 -46.15 -14.36
CA GLU A 385 6.32 -45.43 -13.95
C GLU A 385 6.34 -43.97 -14.44
N MET A 386 5.87 -43.70 -15.66
CA MET A 386 5.70 -42.32 -16.16
C MET A 386 4.72 -41.53 -15.28
N LYS A 387 3.64 -42.15 -14.81
CA LYS A 387 2.70 -41.50 -13.88
C LYS A 387 3.33 -41.23 -12.52
N LYS A 388 4.08 -42.18 -11.95
CA LYS A 388 4.84 -41.97 -10.70
C LYS A 388 5.87 -40.85 -10.86
N LEU A 389 6.55 -40.79 -12.00
CA LEU A 389 7.49 -39.72 -12.33
C LEU A 389 6.75 -38.38 -12.39
N ALA A 390 5.64 -38.27 -13.11
CA ALA A 390 4.83 -37.06 -13.20
C ALA A 390 4.34 -36.57 -11.82
N GLU A 391 3.90 -37.47 -10.93
CA GLU A 391 3.54 -37.14 -9.55
C GLU A 391 4.73 -36.67 -8.70
N LYS A 392 5.95 -37.13 -9.00
CA LYS A 392 7.22 -36.73 -8.36
C LYS A 392 7.75 -35.39 -8.87
N VAL A 393 7.68 -35.12 -10.18
CA VAL A 393 8.23 -33.89 -10.79
C VAL A 393 7.21 -32.77 -10.91
N ARG A 394 5.91 -33.09 -10.86
CA ARG A 394 4.77 -32.16 -10.86
C ARG A 394 4.83 -31.11 -11.97
N PHE A 395 5.24 -31.49 -13.17
CA PHE A 395 5.38 -30.56 -14.28
C PHE A 395 4.10 -29.82 -14.57
N ARG A 396 4.24 -28.55 -14.93
CA ARG A 396 3.11 -27.65 -15.15
C ARG A 396 3.05 -27.17 -16.59
N ILE A 397 1.83 -26.91 -17.02
CA ILE A 397 1.53 -26.03 -18.14
C ILE A 397 0.85 -24.81 -17.56
N GLU A 398 1.48 -23.67 -17.79
CA GLU A 398 0.99 -22.36 -17.39
C GLU A 398 0.01 -21.86 -18.45
N HIS A 399 -1.06 -21.20 -17.99
CA HIS A 399 -2.25 -20.81 -18.74
C HIS A 399 -3.09 -22.00 -19.22
N ALA A 400 -2.48 -22.99 -19.90
CA ALA A 400 -3.14 -24.14 -20.52
C ALA A 400 -4.40 -23.72 -21.32
N GLN A 401 -4.33 -22.54 -21.95
CA GLN A 401 -5.50 -21.69 -22.16
C GLN A 401 -6.45 -22.25 -23.21
N ILE A 402 -5.91 -22.85 -24.28
CA ILE A 402 -6.63 -23.44 -25.40
C ILE A 402 -6.08 -24.84 -25.62
N LEU A 403 -6.94 -25.84 -25.44
CA LEU A 403 -6.59 -27.26 -25.57
C LEU A 403 -7.47 -27.92 -26.62
N THR A 404 -6.98 -28.99 -27.24
CA THR A 404 -7.90 -29.91 -27.92
C THR A 404 -8.64 -30.76 -26.87
N LEU A 405 -9.84 -31.24 -27.19
CA LEU A 405 -10.61 -32.12 -26.29
C LEU A 405 -9.91 -33.45 -25.99
N GLU A 406 -8.93 -33.85 -26.80
CA GLU A 406 -8.09 -35.03 -26.53
C GLU A 406 -6.91 -34.66 -25.63
N ASP A 407 -6.28 -33.51 -25.84
CA ASP A 407 -5.18 -33.03 -25.01
C ASP A 407 -5.62 -32.76 -23.56
N ILE A 408 -6.87 -32.35 -23.31
CA ILE A 408 -7.48 -32.32 -21.96
C ILE A 408 -7.38 -33.68 -21.25
N LYS A 409 -7.72 -34.78 -21.95
CA LYS A 409 -7.64 -36.14 -21.39
C LYS A 409 -6.19 -36.58 -21.19
N ARG A 410 -5.28 -36.18 -22.10
CA ARG A 410 -3.85 -36.49 -22.01
C ARG A 410 -3.21 -35.81 -20.81
N ILE A 411 -3.53 -34.55 -20.52
CA ILE A 411 -3.08 -33.83 -19.32
C ILE A 411 -3.47 -34.61 -18.06
N GLY A 412 -4.74 -35.04 -17.95
CA GLY A 412 -5.22 -35.87 -16.84
C GLY A 412 -4.50 -37.23 -16.73
N ARG A 413 -4.36 -37.96 -17.86
CA ARG A 413 -3.64 -39.25 -17.92
C ARG A 413 -2.18 -39.13 -17.48
N LEU A 414 -1.49 -38.09 -17.96
CA LEU A 414 -0.07 -37.84 -17.69
C LEU A 414 0.17 -37.13 -16.36
N ASN A 415 -0.88 -36.77 -15.62
CA ASN A 415 -0.81 -35.98 -14.40
C ASN A 415 0.05 -34.70 -14.55
N ILE A 416 -0.11 -34.01 -15.68
CA ILE A 416 0.44 -32.67 -15.88
C ILE A 416 -0.48 -31.69 -15.15
N ILE A 417 0.08 -30.72 -14.44
CA ILE A 417 -0.70 -29.74 -13.67
C ILE A 417 -1.03 -28.53 -14.56
N PRO A 418 -2.30 -28.25 -14.88
CA PRO A 418 -2.69 -26.99 -15.52
C PRO A 418 -2.77 -25.88 -14.46
N SER A 419 -1.98 -24.81 -14.62
CA SER A 419 -2.10 -23.61 -13.78
C SER A 419 -2.76 -22.49 -14.58
N MET A 420 -3.98 -22.12 -14.20
CA MET A 420 -4.86 -21.32 -15.05
C MET A 420 -5.32 -20.03 -14.35
N GLN A 421 -5.51 -18.97 -15.14
CA GLN A 421 -5.98 -17.66 -14.70
C GLN A 421 -7.48 -17.51 -14.98
N PRO A 422 -8.35 -17.43 -13.94
CA PRO A 422 -9.79 -17.25 -14.16
C PRO A 422 -10.13 -15.91 -14.81
N THR A 423 -9.38 -14.85 -14.48
CA THR A 423 -9.57 -13.47 -14.97
C THR A 423 -9.29 -13.35 -16.47
N HIS A 424 -8.30 -14.07 -17.01
CA HIS A 424 -8.05 -14.13 -18.47
C HIS A 424 -9.32 -14.52 -19.24
N ALA A 425 -10.12 -15.48 -18.72
CA ALA A 425 -11.37 -15.86 -19.38
C ALA A 425 -12.37 -14.71 -19.45
N THR A 426 -12.48 -13.88 -18.41
CA THR A 426 -13.42 -12.75 -18.39
C THR A 426 -12.91 -11.54 -19.18
N SER A 427 -11.60 -11.37 -19.29
CA SER A 427 -10.98 -10.36 -20.18
C SER A 427 -11.17 -10.76 -21.66
N ASP A 428 -10.86 -12.02 -21.99
CA ASP A 428 -10.82 -12.51 -23.37
C ASP A 428 -12.18 -12.88 -23.95
N MET A 429 -13.22 -13.16 -23.13
CA MET A 429 -14.54 -13.58 -23.64
C MET A 429 -15.22 -12.57 -24.58
N SER A 430 -14.77 -11.31 -24.58
CA SER A 430 -15.20 -10.29 -25.54
C SER A 430 -14.78 -10.58 -26.99
N TYR A 431 -13.74 -11.39 -27.22
CA TYR A 431 -13.17 -11.64 -28.54
C TYR A 431 -12.70 -13.09 -28.81
N ALA A 432 -12.54 -13.94 -27.79
CA ALA A 432 -11.96 -15.28 -27.93
C ALA A 432 -12.70 -16.17 -28.94
N GLU A 433 -14.04 -16.10 -28.98
CA GLU A 433 -14.86 -16.82 -29.97
C GLU A 433 -14.60 -16.36 -31.41
N GLN A 434 -14.29 -15.08 -31.63
CA GLN A 434 -13.97 -14.55 -32.97
C GLN A 434 -12.61 -15.07 -33.45
N ARG A 435 -11.62 -15.15 -32.55
CA ARG A 435 -10.27 -15.67 -32.85
C ARG A 435 -10.24 -17.18 -33.08
N LEU A 436 -11.01 -17.94 -32.32
CA LEU A 436 -10.92 -19.41 -32.30
C LEU A 436 -12.04 -20.10 -33.11
N GLY A 437 -13.20 -19.47 -33.24
CA GLY A 437 -14.38 -20.06 -33.85
C GLY A 437 -15.04 -21.15 -32.98
N ASN A 438 -16.26 -21.51 -33.40
CA ASN A 438 -17.22 -22.28 -32.58
C ASN A 438 -16.73 -23.67 -32.11
N GLU A 439 -15.77 -24.28 -32.80
CA GLU A 439 -15.27 -25.62 -32.45
C GLU A 439 -14.06 -25.58 -31.50
N ARG A 440 -13.05 -24.75 -31.77
CA ARG A 440 -11.84 -24.66 -30.92
C ARG A 440 -12.13 -24.02 -29.56
N ILE A 441 -13.06 -23.07 -29.49
CA ILE A 441 -13.43 -22.43 -28.22
C ILE A 441 -13.94 -23.43 -27.16
N LYS A 442 -14.46 -24.59 -27.55
CA LYS A 442 -14.95 -25.64 -26.63
C LYS A 442 -13.86 -26.20 -25.72
N GLY A 443 -12.60 -26.12 -26.13
CA GLY A 443 -11.44 -26.52 -25.33
C GLY A 443 -10.68 -25.35 -24.69
N ALA A 444 -11.19 -24.11 -24.82
CA ALA A 444 -10.59 -22.94 -24.19
C ALA A 444 -11.14 -22.71 -22.78
N TYR A 445 -10.27 -22.38 -21.81
CA TYR A 445 -10.62 -22.17 -20.40
C TYR A 445 -11.47 -23.31 -19.82
N ALA A 446 -11.18 -24.55 -20.21
CA ALA A 446 -12.02 -25.73 -19.97
C ALA A 446 -11.80 -26.35 -18.56
N TRP A 447 -11.94 -25.52 -17.52
CA TRP A 447 -11.56 -25.85 -16.14
C TRP A 447 -12.28 -27.09 -15.58
N ARG A 448 -13.61 -27.18 -15.76
CA ARG A 448 -14.39 -28.34 -15.32
C ARG A 448 -13.92 -29.61 -16.02
N SER A 449 -13.69 -29.53 -17.34
CA SER A 449 -13.27 -30.69 -18.14
C SER A 449 -11.85 -31.17 -17.79
N LEU A 450 -10.95 -30.28 -17.34
CA LEU A 450 -9.64 -30.66 -16.82
C LEU A 450 -9.73 -31.35 -15.45
N ILE A 451 -10.58 -30.86 -14.54
CA ILE A 451 -10.87 -31.53 -13.26
C ILE A 451 -11.49 -32.91 -13.49
N GLU A 452 -12.47 -33.02 -14.40
CA GLU A 452 -13.11 -34.28 -14.78
C GLU A 452 -12.16 -35.25 -15.50
N ALA A 453 -11.11 -34.76 -16.15
CA ALA A 453 -10.03 -35.59 -16.71
C ALA A 453 -9.11 -36.20 -15.63
N GLY A 454 -9.25 -35.80 -14.37
CA GLY A 454 -8.55 -36.41 -13.24
C GLY A 454 -7.19 -35.80 -12.89
N VAL A 455 -6.97 -34.52 -13.20
CA VAL A 455 -5.77 -33.80 -12.73
C VAL A 455 -5.72 -33.75 -11.20
N LYS A 456 -4.53 -33.95 -10.61
CA LYS A 456 -4.36 -34.12 -9.15
C LYS A 456 -4.42 -32.81 -8.34
N ALA A 457 -4.25 -31.67 -9.00
CA ALA A 457 -4.43 -30.33 -8.44
C ALA A 457 -4.76 -29.34 -9.56
N PHE A 458 -5.55 -28.31 -9.25
CA PHE A 458 -5.97 -27.26 -10.17
C PHE A 458 -5.61 -25.86 -9.63
N PRO A 459 -4.30 -25.50 -9.60
CA PRO A 459 -3.84 -24.23 -9.05
C PRO A 459 -4.33 -23.03 -9.86
N LEU A 460 -4.84 -22.01 -9.16
CA LEU A 460 -5.37 -20.79 -9.75
C LEU A 460 -4.44 -19.60 -9.52
N SER A 461 -4.50 -18.64 -10.44
CA SER A 461 -3.60 -17.49 -10.46
C SER A 461 -4.25 -16.26 -11.09
N SER A 462 -3.60 -15.11 -10.95
CA SER A 462 -3.96 -13.89 -11.69
C SER A 462 -3.05 -13.61 -12.88
N ASP A 463 -1.77 -13.99 -12.83
CA ASP A 463 -0.73 -13.50 -13.74
C ASP A 463 -0.52 -11.97 -13.67
N PHE A 464 -0.65 -11.38 -12.48
CA PHE A 464 -0.35 -9.96 -12.30
C PHE A 464 1.11 -9.63 -12.71
N PRO A 465 1.38 -8.43 -13.31
CA PRO A 465 0.47 -7.31 -13.51
C PRO A 465 -0.31 -7.31 -14.85
N VAL A 466 -0.48 -8.47 -15.53
CA VAL A 466 -1.39 -8.57 -16.68
C VAL A 466 -2.84 -8.36 -16.21
N GLU A 467 -3.22 -9.05 -15.13
CA GLU A 467 -4.49 -8.89 -14.44
C GLU A 467 -4.33 -8.24 -13.05
N SER A 468 -5.48 -7.97 -12.42
CA SER A 468 -5.54 -7.43 -11.06
C SER A 468 -5.02 -8.42 -10.00
N VAL A 469 -4.24 -7.89 -9.05
CA VAL A 469 -3.70 -8.60 -7.88
C VAL A 469 -4.79 -9.12 -6.91
N ASN A 470 -6.06 -8.69 -7.07
CA ASN A 470 -7.15 -9.09 -6.18
C ASN A 470 -7.62 -10.54 -6.46
N PRO A 471 -7.35 -11.53 -5.57
CA PRO A 471 -7.72 -12.92 -5.80
C PRO A 471 -9.23 -13.14 -5.75
N PHE A 472 -10.02 -12.25 -5.13
CA PHE A 472 -11.47 -12.35 -5.11
C PHE A 472 -12.09 -12.09 -6.48
N LEU A 473 -11.42 -11.35 -7.37
CA LEU A 473 -11.80 -11.27 -8.79
C LEU A 473 -11.55 -12.60 -9.52
N GLY A 474 -10.45 -13.29 -9.21
CA GLY A 474 -10.16 -14.64 -9.68
C GLY A 474 -11.20 -15.66 -9.20
N ILE A 475 -11.55 -15.64 -7.92
CA ILE A 475 -12.59 -16.50 -7.34
C ILE A 475 -13.96 -16.21 -7.97
N HIS A 476 -14.33 -14.93 -8.12
CA HIS A 476 -15.55 -14.52 -8.82
C HIS A 476 -15.56 -15.04 -10.26
N ALA A 477 -14.50 -14.81 -11.05
CA ALA A 477 -14.43 -15.27 -12.43
C ALA A 477 -14.48 -16.80 -12.54
N ALA A 478 -13.86 -17.53 -11.61
CA ALA A 478 -13.86 -18.99 -11.55
C ALA A 478 -15.26 -19.59 -11.36
N ILE A 479 -16.08 -19.02 -10.47
CA ILE A 479 -17.42 -19.55 -10.16
C ILE A 479 -18.53 -18.96 -11.04
N THR A 480 -18.35 -17.73 -11.53
CA THR A 480 -19.40 -17.03 -12.29
C THR A 480 -19.21 -17.06 -13.79
N ARG A 481 -17.96 -16.97 -14.27
CA ARG A 481 -17.60 -16.70 -15.67
C ARG A 481 -18.34 -15.47 -16.24
N LYS A 482 -18.42 -14.40 -15.42
CA LYS A 482 -19.03 -13.10 -15.73
C LYS A 482 -18.01 -11.98 -15.53
N TRP A 483 -18.21 -10.85 -16.21
CA TRP A 483 -17.59 -9.59 -15.81
C TRP A 483 -18.09 -9.16 -14.42
N VAL A 484 -17.37 -8.24 -13.77
CA VAL A 484 -17.72 -7.70 -12.45
C VAL A 484 -19.11 -7.06 -12.41
N ASN A 485 -19.59 -6.53 -13.54
CA ASN A 485 -20.95 -5.99 -13.68
C ASN A 485 -22.06 -7.07 -13.81
N GLY A 486 -21.74 -8.35 -13.61
CA GLY A 486 -22.67 -9.48 -13.68
C GLY A 486 -23.04 -9.96 -15.09
N GLN A 487 -22.49 -9.35 -16.15
CA GLN A 487 -22.82 -9.70 -17.54
C GLN A 487 -21.83 -10.70 -18.16
N SER A 488 -22.26 -11.37 -19.23
CA SER A 488 -21.38 -12.19 -20.09
C SER A 488 -21.94 -12.24 -21.52
N PRO A 489 -21.13 -12.62 -22.55
CA PRO A 489 -21.61 -12.84 -23.91
C PRO A 489 -22.74 -13.88 -24.02
N HIS A 490 -22.82 -14.83 -23.08
CA HIS A 490 -23.85 -15.88 -23.03
C HIS A 490 -24.97 -15.57 -22.02
N GLY A 491 -25.09 -14.33 -21.56
CA GLY A 491 -26.13 -13.86 -20.63
C GLY A 491 -25.86 -14.21 -19.16
N GLU A 492 -26.93 -14.24 -18.36
CA GLU A 492 -26.91 -14.25 -16.88
C GLU A 492 -26.31 -15.52 -16.26
N ASN A 493 -26.20 -16.61 -17.02
CA ASN A 493 -25.60 -17.86 -16.53
C ASN A 493 -24.05 -17.84 -16.54
N GLY A 494 -23.45 -16.86 -17.22
CA GLY A 494 -22.00 -16.78 -17.46
C GLY A 494 -21.55 -17.42 -18.78
N TRP A 495 -20.34 -17.10 -19.20
CA TRP A 495 -19.73 -17.59 -20.44
C TRP A 495 -19.30 -19.05 -20.29
N PHE A 496 -19.75 -19.94 -21.17
CA PHE A 496 -19.59 -21.40 -21.04
C PHE A 496 -19.86 -21.93 -19.60
N PRO A 497 -21.11 -21.90 -19.13
CA PRO A 497 -21.43 -22.13 -17.71
C PRO A 497 -21.12 -23.55 -17.21
N SER A 498 -20.98 -24.53 -18.11
CA SER A 498 -20.52 -25.89 -17.77
C SER A 498 -19.05 -25.94 -17.33
N GLN A 499 -18.26 -24.89 -17.59
CA GLN A 499 -16.85 -24.80 -17.21
C GLN A 499 -16.63 -24.07 -15.87
N LYS A 500 -17.70 -23.78 -15.11
CA LYS A 500 -17.62 -23.17 -13.78
C LYS A 500 -16.95 -24.07 -12.74
N LEU A 501 -16.17 -23.46 -11.86
CA LEU A 501 -15.74 -24.07 -10.60
C LEU A 501 -16.78 -23.87 -9.51
N THR A 502 -16.81 -24.74 -8.52
CA THR A 502 -17.50 -24.49 -7.25
C THR A 502 -16.66 -23.54 -6.38
N ARG A 503 -17.28 -22.94 -5.35
CA ARG A 503 -16.56 -22.10 -4.38
C ARG A 503 -15.45 -22.86 -3.67
N GLN A 504 -15.67 -24.14 -3.37
CA GLN A 504 -14.67 -25.01 -2.72
C GLN A 504 -13.46 -25.25 -3.64
N GLU A 505 -13.69 -25.54 -4.92
CA GLU A 505 -12.61 -25.73 -5.90
C GLU A 505 -11.84 -24.42 -6.16
N ALA A 506 -12.55 -23.29 -6.27
CA ALA A 506 -11.91 -21.97 -6.41
C ALA A 506 -11.05 -21.62 -5.19
N LEU A 507 -11.53 -21.89 -3.96
CA LEU A 507 -10.76 -21.70 -2.73
C LEU A 507 -9.53 -22.63 -2.69
N LYS A 508 -9.68 -23.92 -3.02
CA LYS A 508 -8.55 -24.87 -3.08
C LYS A 508 -7.50 -24.44 -4.11
N GLY A 509 -7.93 -23.96 -5.27
CA GLY A 509 -7.09 -23.43 -6.33
C GLY A 509 -6.14 -22.32 -5.88
N PHE A 510 -6.61 -21.39 -5.04
CA PHE A 510 -5.81 -20.33 -4.41
C PHE A 510 -5.20 -20.73 -3.04
N THR A 511 -5.25 -22.00 -2.61
CA THR A 511 -4.71 -22.44 -1.32
C THR A 511 -3.94 -23.76 -1.42
N ILE A 512 -4.59 -24.90 -1.21
CA ILE A 512 -3.92 -26.21 -1.10
C ILE A 512 -3.42 -26.75 -2.44
N ASP A 513 -4.12 -26.47 -3.55
CA ASP A 513 -3.72 -26.91 -4.89
C ASP A 513 -2.53 -26.09 -5.41
N ALA A 514 -2.49 -24.79 -5.10
CA ALA A 514 -1.30 -23.96 -5.29
C ALA A 514 -0.13 -24.47 -4.44
N ALA A 515 -0.33 -24.74 -3.15
CA ALA A 515 0.71 -25.30 -2.30
C ALA A 515 1.24 -26.66 -2.84
N TYR A 516 0.35 -27.52 -3.36
CA TYR A 516 0.73 -28.79 -4.01
C TYR A 516 1.54 -28.56 -5.29
N ALA A 517 1.15 -27.60 -6.13
CA ALA A 517 1.89 -27.23 -7.34
C ALA A 517 3.31 -26.71 -7.05
N ALA A 518 3.62 -26.32 -5.80
CA ALA A 518 4.91 -25.82 -5.34
C ALA A 518 5.62 -26.72 -4.31
N PHE A 519 5.19 -27.97 -4.12
CA PHE A 519 5.73 -28.93 -3.14
C PHE A 519 5.61 -28.51 -1.66
N ASN A 520 4.74 -27.55 -1.36
CA ASN A 520 4.56 -26.96 -0.04
C ASN A 520 3.29 -27.45 0.68
N GLU A 521 2.55 -28.41 0.13
CA GLU A 521 1.29 -28.91 0.71
C GLU A 521 1.47 -29.56 2.09
N ALA A 522 2.67 -30.03 2.43
CA ALA A 522 2.96 -30.57 3.76
C ALA A 522 3.14 -29.48 4.83
N ILE A 523 3.38 -28.22 4.44
CA ILE A 523 3.74 -27.13 5.34
C ILE A 523 2.82 -25.91 5.28
N MET A 524 1.99 -25.75 4.24
CA MET A 524 1.01 -24.67 4.12
C MET A 524 -0.19 -25.06 3.23
N GLY A 525 -1.00 -24.09 2.81
CA GLY A 525 -2.16 -24.27 1.93
C GLY A 525 -3.45 -24.73 2.62
N SER A 526 -3.40 -25.13 3.89
CA SER A 526 -4.60 -25.46 4.68
C SER A 526 -4.41 -25.15 6.16
N ILE A 527 -5.52 -25.01 6.88
CA ILE A 527 -5.55 -24.88 8.35
C ILE A 527 -5.55 -26.30 8.95
N SER A 528 -4.37 -26.93 8.94
CA SER A 528 -4.14 -28.29 9.45
C SER A 528 -2.92 -28.33 10.37
N ILE A 529 -2.93 -29.23 11.35
CA ILE A 529 -1.88 -29.34 12.39
C ILE A 529 -0.49 -29.55 11.76
N GLY A 530 0.52 -28.85 12.28
CA GLY A 530 1.92 -28.91 11.87
C GLY A 530 2.32 -27.93 10.75
N LYS A 531 1.34 -27.42 9.99
CA LYS A 531 1.51 -26.39 8.96
C LYS A 531 1.71 -25.00 9.55
N TYR A 532 2.27 -24.08 8.76
CA TYR A 532 2.39 -22.68 9.14
C TYR A 532 1.04 -22.04 9.40
N ALA A 533 0.95 -21.25 10.48
CA ALA A 533 -0.22 -20.47 10.86
C ALA A 533 -0.31 -19.21 9.99
N ASP A 534 -0.52 -19.47 8.70
CA ASP A 534 -0.51 -18.55 7.58
C ASP A 534 -1.97 -18.46 7.09
N PHE A 535 -2.74 -17.47 7.56
CA PHE A 535 -4.19 -17.34 7.34
C PHE A 535 -4.68 -15.90 7.20
N ILE A 536 -5.87 -15.72 6.64
CA ILE A 536 -6.55 -14.42 6.52
C ILE A 536 -7.92 -14.42 7.18
N VAL A 537 -8.31 -13.28 7.73
CA VAL A 537 -9.68 -12.98 8.16
C VAL A 537 -10.28 -12.00 7.16
N ILE A 538 -11.51 -12.25 6.74
CA ILE A 538 -12.25 -11.43 5.77
C ILE A 538 -13.56 -10.92 6.37
N ASP A 539 -14.08 -9.82 5.82
CA ASP A 539 -15.27 -9.13 6.33
C ASP A 539 -16.58 -9.88 6.08
N ARG A 540 -16.62 -10.75 5.06
CA ARG A 540 -17.81 -11.48 4.59
C ARG A 540 -17.52 -12.95 4.26
N ASP A 541 -18.52 -13.83 4.30
CA ASP A 541 -18.35 -15.24 3.93
C ASP A 541 -18.46 -15.46 2.42
N ILE A 542 -17.31 -15.47 1.72
CA ILE A 542 -17.24 -15.80 0.28
C ILE A 542 -17.72 -17.21 -0.08
N MET A 543 -18.05 -18.08 0.89
CA MET A 543 -18.65 -19.39 0.63
C MET A 543 -20.18 -19.32 0.53
N GLU A 544 -20.83 -18.30 1.13
CA GLU A 544 -22.29 -18.23 1.32
C GLU A 544 -22.95 -16.95 0.73
N ILE A 545 -22.25 -15.82 0.65
CA ILE A 545 -22.79 -14.55 0.09
C ILE A 545 -23.17 -14.66 -1.40
N SER A 546 -23.92 -13.70 -1.95
CA SER A 546 -24.25 -13.69 -3.38
C SER A 546 -22.99 -13.62 -4.27
N GLU A 547 -23.10 -14.08 -5.53
CA GLU A 547 -21.96 -14.06 -6.47
C GLU A 547 -21.36 -12.65 -6.61
N SER A 548 -22.20 -11.61 -6.70
CA SER A 548 -21.79 -10.21 -6.89
C SER A 548 -21.02 -9.62 -5.70
N GLU A 549 -21.35 -10.00 -4.45
CA GLU A 549 -20.71 -9.42 -3.26
C GLU A 549 -19.27 -9.90 -3.03
N ILE A 550 -18.81 -10.89 -3.80
CA ILE A 550 -17.46 -11.47 -3.67
C ILE A 550 -16.39 -10.47 -4.09
N VAL A 551 -16.62 -9.69 -5.15
CA VAL A 551 -15.62 -8.76 -5.70
C VAL A 551 -15.26 -7.64 -4.71
N ASP A 552 -16.22 -7.30 -3.84
CA ASP A 552 -16.13 -6.28 -2.81
C ASP A 552 -15.56 -6.82 -1.49
N THR A 553 -15.14 -8.10 -1.43
CA THR A 553 -14.56 -8.71 -0.23
C THR A 553 -13.32 -7.96 0.21
N GLN A 554 -13.31 -7.51 1.46
CA GLN A 554 -12.18 -6.82 2.05
C GLN A 554 -11.45 -7.71 3.06
N LYS A 555 -10.12 -7.63 3.04
CA LYS A 555 -9.28 -8.29 4.03
C LYS A 555 -9.39 -7.56 5.36
N PHE A 556 -9.74 -8.28 6.42
CA PHE A 556 -9.81 -7.74 7.78
C PHE A 556 -8.48 -7.91 8.54
N ILE A 557 -7.84 -9.09 8.51
CA ILE A 557 -6.59 -9.40 9.26
C ILE A 557 -5.68 -10.38 8.47
N HIS A 558 -4.37 -10.37 8.74
CA HIS A 558 -3.37 -11.37 8.35
C HIS A 558 -2.68 -11.95 9.59
N ILE A 559 -2.45 -13.26 9.68
CA ILE A 559 -1.48 -13.85 10.63
C ILE A 559 -0.40 -14.65 9.87
N LYS A 560 0.87 -14.45 10.23
CA LYS A 560 2.04 -15.15 9.65
C LYS A 560 3.16 -15.32 10.68
N LYS A 561 3.52 -16.57 10.99
CA LYS A 561 4.69 -17.03 11.78
C LYS A 561 5.02 -16.40 13.15
N ASN A 562 4.16 -16.65 14.12
CA ASN A 562 4.42 -16.47 15.57
C ASN A 562 4.68 -15.04 16.04
N LYS A 563 4.04 -14.11 15.36
CA LYS A 563 4.19 -12.68 15.58
C LYS A 563 2.90 -12.21 16.25
N GLU A 564 2.99 -11.55 17.41
CA GLU A 564 1.79 -11.04 18.08
C GLU A 564 1.10 -10.02 17.17
N TYR A 565 -0.16 -10.29 16.83
CA TYR A 565 -1.10 -9.28 16.35
C TYR A 565 -2.24 -9.15 17.37
N VAL A 566 -2.27 -8.01 18.04
CA VAL A 566 -3.48 -7.54 18.71
C VAL A 566 -4.40 -7.02 17.60
N MET A 567 -5.66 -7.42 17.62
CA MET A 567 -6.66 -6.78 16.76
C MET A 567 -6.82 -5.33 17.19
N ASN A 568 -6.49 -4.41 16.29
CA ASN A 568 -7.25 -3.18 16.15
C ASN A 568 -7.26 -2.80 14.67
N PHE A 569 -8.36 -2.17 14.25
CA PHE A 569 -8.67 -1.84 12.87
C PHE A 569 -7.51 -1.04 12.23
N GLY A 570 -7.03 -1.48 11.06
CA GLY A 570 -6.15 -0.69 10.18
C GLY A 570 -4.84 -1.35 9.72
N GLU A 571 -4.21 -2.25 10.49
CA GLU A 571 -2.79 -2.60 10.25
C GLU A 571 -2.45 -4.10 10.24
N ILE A 572 -1.43 -4.46 9.44
CA ILE A 572 -0.77 -5.77 9.43
C ILE A 572 0.66 -5.59 9.98
N TYR A 573 0.93 -6.00 11.23
CA TYR A 573 2.28 -5.94 11.80
C TYR A 573 3.14 -7.15 11.36
N LEU A 574 4.40 -7.25 11.83
CA LEU A 574 5.30 -8.43 11.70
C LEU A 574 6.38 -8.52 12.82
N PHE A 575 6.02 -8.95 14.03
CA PHE A 575 6.91 -9.11 15.20
C PHE A 575 7.87 -10.34 15.22
N ASP A 576 9.19 -10.20 15.03
CA ASP A 576 10.14 -11.33 15.08
C ASP A 576 10.60 -11.71 16.50
N LEU A 577 10.39 -12.97 16.89
CA LEU A 577 10.78 -13.50 18.20
C LEU A 577 12.28 -13.80 18.34
N THR A 578 13.02 -13.88 17.24
CA THR A 578 14.44 -14.22 17.26
C THR A 578 15.32 -13.02 17.60
N SER A 579 14.93 -11.82 17.15
CA SER A 579 15.75 -10.60 17.23
C SER A 579 15.37 -9.61 18.35
N LYS A 580 14.21 -9.79 19.01
CA LYS A 580 13.67 -8.87 20.04
C LYS A 580 13.62 -7.39 19.59
N ARG A 581 13.42 -7.14 18.29
CA ARG A 581 13.29 -5.79 17.70
C ARG A 581 11.98 -5.67 16.92
N LEU A 582 11.34 -4.51 17.06
CA LEU A 582 10.16 -4.12 16.29
C LEU A 582 10.62 -3.43 15.01
N TYR A 583 10.10 -3.86 13.86
CA TYR A 583 10.24 -3.15 12.59
C TYR A 583 8.91 -2.52 12.22
N ILE A 584 8.91 -1.20 12.09
CA ILE A 584 7.74 -0.38 11.77
C ILE A 584 7.69 -0.15 10.26
N THR A 585 6.50 -0.19 9.68
CA THR A 585 6.18 0.42 8.38
C THR A 585 4.74 0.88 8.46
N VAL A 586 4.52 2.16 8.20
CA VAL A 586 3.29 2.88 8.58
C VAL A 586 2.42 3.15 7.37
N SER A 587 1.10 3.00 7.54
CA SER A 587 0.08 3.84 6.88
C SER A 587 -1.34 3.52 7.41
N LEU A 588 -1.80 4.30 8.39
CA LEU A 588 -3.17 4.85 8.49
C LEU A 588 -4.39 3.90 8.50
N LYS A 589 -4.93 3.62 9.70
CA LYS A 589 -6.06 4.37 10.33
C LYS A 589 -6.78 3.53 11.40
N SER A 590 -6.85 4.04 12.63
CA SER A 590 -7.43 3.35 13.79
C SER A 590 -8.94 3.56 13.98
N ALA A 591 -9.65 2.43 14.03
CA ALA A 591 -10.74 2.07 14.94
C ALA A 591 -11.66 3.14 15.58
N LEU A 592 -12.98 3.03 15.37
CA LEU A 592 -13.90 2.47 16.40
C LEU A 592 -15.35 2.21 15.92
N SER A 593 -15.78 0.96 16.13
CA SER A 593 -17.16 0.47 16.40
C SER A 593 -18.41 1.08 15.75
N CYS A 594 -19.07 0.24 14.94
CA CYS A 594 -20.53 -0.01 14.96
C CYS A 594 -21.49 1.15 14.63
N TYR A 595 -21.75 1.39 13.34
CA TYR A 595 -23.05 1.13 12.66
C TYR A 595 -22.89 1.47 11.16
N GLU A 596 -23.40 0.60 10.28
CA GLU A 596 -23.58 0.78 8.82
C GLU A 596 -22.32 1.09 7.94
N MET A 597 -22.31 0.55 6.72
CA MET A 597 -21.30 0.86 5.70
C MET A 597 -21.70 2.14 4.98
N GLU A 598 -21.06 3.26 5.29
CA GLU A 598 -21.14 4.49 4.49
C GLU A 598 -19.85 4.72 3.71
N ASN A 599 -19.97 5.37 2.55
CA ASN A 599 -18.94 5.47 1.52
C ASN A 599 -17.62 6.12 2.01
N THR A 600 -16.52 5.35 2.01
CA THR A 600 -15.18 5.89 2.30
C THR A 600 -14.58 6.62 1.10
N VAL A 601 -14.46 7.95 1.18
CA VAL A 601 -13.87 8.80 0.12
C VAL A 601 -12.39 9.06 0.42
N GLU A 602 -11.51 8.85 -0.57
CA GLU A 602 -10.09 9.23 -0.48
C GLU A 602 -9.94 10.75 -0.53
N LEU A 603 -9.30 11.34 0.48
CA LEU A 603 -9.03 12.78 0.49
C LEU A 603 -7.89 13.09 -0.47
N ASN A 604 -8.13 14.01 -1.41
CA ASN A 604 -7.13 14.44 -2.38
C ASN A 604 -7.10 15.98 -2.46
N VAL A 605 -6.13 16.52 -3.19
CA VAL A 605 -5.93 17.96 -3.35
C VAL A 605 -7.17 18.65 -3.96
N ASN A 606 -7.88 18.00 -4.89
CA ASN A 606 -9.08 18.55 -5.52
C ASN A 606 -10.22 18.67 -4.50
N HIS A 607 -10.41 17.70 -3.61
CA HIS A 607 -11.38 17.78 -2.52
C HIS A 607 -11.12 19.02 -1.63
N LEU A 608 -9.87 19.28 -1.26
CA LEU A 608 -9.48 20.46 -0.48
C LEU A 608 -9.69 21.78 -1.25
N MET A 609 -9.33 21.83 -2.54
CA MET A 609 -9.53 23.00 -3.40
C MET A 609 -11.01 23.27 -3.74
N SER A 610 -11.87 22.25 -3.62
CA SER A 610 -13.32 22.35 -3.86
C SER A 610 -14.12 22.84 -2.65
N LEU A 611 -13.49 22.97 -1.47
CA LEU A 611 -14.18 23.31 -0.22
C LEU A 611 -14.89 24.67 -0.32
N LYS A 612 -16.18 24.68 -0.02
CA LYS A 612 -17.02 25.90 0.04
C LYS A 612 -17.71 26.00 1.39
N ALA A 613 -17.93 27.24 1.83
CA ALA A 613 -18.68 27.53 3.05
C ALA A 613 -20.16 27.11 2.88
N ALA A 614 -20.53 25.99 3.50
CA ALA A 614 -21.88 25.41 3.42
C ALA A 614 -22.84 26.02 4.44
N ARG A 615 -22.32 26.41 5.62
CA ARG A 615 -23.12 27.01 6.69
C ARG A 615 -22.29 27.96 7.56
N ASN A 616 -22.91 29.03 8.05
CA ASN A 616 -22.31 29.95 9.03
C ASN A 616 -23.22 30.11 10.24
N PHE A 617 -22.59 30.37 11.38
CA PHE A 617 -23.19 30.47 12.71
C PHE A 617 -22.63 31.71 13.41
N TYR A 618 -23.53 32.58 13.90
CA TYR A 618 -23.23 33.92 14.43
C TYR A 618 -23.58 34.04 15.93
N GLU A 619 -23.70 32.92 16.63
CA GLU A 619 -24.15 32.83 18.02
C GLU A 619 -23.15 33.40 19.03
N ASN A 620 -21.85 33.50 18.68
CA ASN A 620 -20.82 34.05 19.56
C ASN A 620 -20.61 35.55 19.34
N SER A 621 -20.54 36.29 20.44
CA SER A 621 -20.25 37.73 20.49
C SER A 621 -18.75 38.07 20.62
N GLN A 622 -17.93 37.05 20.87
CA GLN A 622 -16.47 37.12 21.03
C GLN A 622 -15.82 35.93 20.30
N PRO A 623 -14.48 35.92 20.12
CA PRO A 623 -13.81 34.83 19.40
C PRO A 623 -14.02 33.46 20.03
N ILE A 624 -14.22 32.47 19.16
CA ILE A 624 -14.15 31.05 19.46
C ILE A 624 -12.68 30.72 19.77
N THR A 625 -12.46 30.02 20.88
CA THR A 625 -11.12 29.77 21.45
C THR A 625 -10.74 28.28 21.48
N ALA A 626 -11.73 27.39 21.30
CA ALA A 626 -11.54 25.97 21.10
C ALA A 626 -12.74 25.35 20.37
N CYS A 627 -12.49 24.27 19.64
CA CYS A 627 -13.53 23.37 19.16
C CYS A 627 -13.10 21.92 19.31
N ASP A 628 -14.07 21.02 19.32
CA ASP A 628 -13.85 19.58 19.23
C ASP A 628 -15.00 18.89 18.50
N PHE A 629 -14.75 17.70 17.98
CA PHE A 629 -15.76 16.79 17.46
C PHE A 629 -15.91 15.59 18.39
N ASP A 630 -17.10 15.01 18.47
CA ASP A 630 -17.24 13.69 19.09
C ASP A 630 -16.69 12.60 18.17
N CYS A 631 -16.52 11.38 18.69
CA CYS A 631 -15.94 10.26 17.94
C CYS A 631 -16.73 9.86 16.68
N THR A 632 -18.02 10.18 16.60
CA THR A 632 -18.85 9.93 15.40
C THR A 632 -18.72 11.02 14.34
N GLY A 633 -18.19 12.20 14.71
CA GLY A 633 -18.19 13.39 13.86
C GLY A 633 -19.57 14.05 13.69
N GLU A 634 -20.65 13.52 14.27
CA GLU A 634 -21.99 14.11 14.17
C GLU A 634 -22.12 15.45 14.92
N PHE A 635 -21.37 15.62 16.00
CA PHE A 635 -21.47 16.78 16.88
C PHE A 635 -20.15 17.53 16.98
N CYS A 636 -20.24 18.85 16.82
CA CYS A 636 -19.15 19.78 17.10
C CYS A 636 -19.50 20.61 18.33
N VAL A 637 -18.56 20.71 19.28
CA VAL A 637 -18.65 21.61 20.43
C VAL A 637 -17.64 22.74 20.28
N THR A 638 -18.01 23.96 20.64
CA THR A 638 -17.10 25.12 20.64
C THR A 638 -17.15 25.87 21.97
N ALA A 639 -16.01 26.43 22.38
CA ALA A 639 -15.89 27.34 23.53
C ALA A 639 -15.50 28.75 23.09
N SER A 640 -16.26 29.75 23.50
CA SER A 640 -16.02 31.16 23.16
C SER A 640 -15.54 31.98 24.36
N ALA A 641 -14.77 33.02 24.08
CA ALA A 641 -14.33 34.02 25.05
C ALA A 641 -15.50 34.83 25.67
N ASP A 642 -16.72 34.76 25.12
CA ASP A 642 -17.93 35.29 25.75
C ASP A 642 -18.55 34.33 26.78
N GLU A 643 -17.84 33.27 27.15
CA GLU A 643 -18.22 32.28 28.15
C GLU A 643 -19.37 31.36 27.70
N SER A 644 -19.61 31.25 26.38
CA SER A 644 -20.54 30.27 25.81
C SER A 644 -19.85 28.95 25.42
N ILE A 645 -20.59 27.86 25.63
CA ILE A 645 -20.37 26.54 25.05
C ILE A 645 -21.51 26.32 24.05
N ASN A 646 -21.18 26.16 22.78
CA ASN A 646 -22.16 25.90 21.73
C ASN A 646 -21.98 24.48 21.17
N LEU A 647 -23.07 23.74 21.10
CA LEU A 647 -23.15 22.41 20.49
C LEU A 647 -23.89 22.51 19.17
N TYR A 648 -23.28 22.01 18.10
CA TYR A 648 -23.83 21.98 16.74
C TYR A 648 -24.00 20.53 16.29
N ASN A 649 -25.02 20.28 15.47
CA ASN A 649 -25.15 19.04 14.71
C ASN A 649 -24.58 19.30 13.30
N CYS A 650 -23.52 18.57 12.96
CA CYS A 650 -22.80 18.62 11.69
C CYS A 650 -23.69 18.15 10.54
N ILE A 651 -24.36 17.00 10.71
CA ILE A 651 -25.22 16.35 9.71
C ILE A 651 -26.44 17.22 9.35
N GLN A 652 -27.05 17.88 10.33
CA GLN A 652 -28.21 18.74 10.12
C GLN A 652 -27.85 20.19 9.74
N GLY A 653 -26.57 20.57 9.84
CA GLY A 653 -26.11 21.94 9.63
C GLY A 653 -26.79 22.95 10.58
N ARG A 654 -26.97 22.60 11.87
CA ARG A 654 -27.74 23.41 12.84
C ARG A 654 -27.05 23.53 14.20
N HIS A 655 -27.18 24.71 14.80
CA HIS A 655 -26.97 24.90 16.23
C HIS A 655 -28.02 24.10 17.01
N LYS A 656 -27.55 23.28 17.98
CA LYS A 656 -28.37 22.34 18.75
C LYS A 656 -28.59 22.81 20.18
N LYS A 657 -27.57 23.41 20.82
CA LYS A 657 -27.65 23.84 22.22
C LYS A 657 -26.63 24.93 22.56
N LEU A 658 -27.06 25.94 23.32
CA LEU A 658 -26.22 26.94 23.97
C LEU A 658 -26.19 26.65 25.48
N ILE A 659 -25.00 26.63 26.06
CA ILE A 659 -24.76 26.55 27.51
C ILE A 659 -23.86 27.73 27.91
N LEU A 660 -24.18 28.41 29.01
CA LEU A 660 -23.46 29.59 29.45
C LEU A 660 -22.67 29.32 30.74
N SER A 661 -21.35 29.40 30.68
CA SER A 661 -20.46 29.25 31.84
C SER A 661 -20.09 30.63 32.44
N LYS A 662 -21.06 31.54 32.59
CA LYS A 662 -20.81 32.95 32.97
C LYS A 662 -19.99 33.12 34.24
N LYS A 663 -20.21 32.21 35.21
CA LYS A 663 -19.55 32.19 36.51
C LYS A 663 -18.07 31.78 36.40
N TYR A 664 -17.79 30.65 35.76
CA TYR A 664 -16.46 30.03 35.76
C TYR A 664 -15.59 30.39 34.55
N GLY A 665 -16.20 30.89 33.47
CA GLY A 665 -15.60 30.94 32.14
C GLY A 665 -15.50 29.56 31.49
N VAL A 666 -14.98 29.52 30.27
CA VAL A 666 -14.71 28.29 29.52
C VAL A 666 -13.55 28.49 28.55
N HIS A 667 -12.73 27.46 28.37
CA HIS A 667 -11.70 27.32 27.35
C HIS A 667 -11.35 25.82 27.19
N LEU A 668 -10.65 25.47 26.11
CA LEU A 668 -10.15 24.11 25.84
C LEU A 668 -11.22 23.02 26.04
N THR A 669 -12.40 23.17 25.44
CA THR A 669 -13.43 22.13 25.54
C THR A 669 -13.04 20.91 24.70
N ARG A 670 -13.22 19.73 25.29
CA ARG A 670 -13.05 18.41 24.64
C ARG A 670 -14.26 17.54 24.89
N PHE A 671 -14.63 16.72 23.91
CA PHE A 671 -15.51 15.59 24.16
C PHE A 671 -14.80 14.53 24.99
N THR A 672 -15.60 13.76 25.73
CA THR A 672 -15.16 12.48 26.26
C THR A 672 -15.54 11.36 25.27
N HIS A 673 -15.25 10.10 25.60
CA HIS A 673 -15.77 8.93 24.87
C HIS A 673 -17.31 8.81 24.88
N ARG A 674 -18.01 9.77 25.50
CA ARG A 674 -19.46 9.93 25.45
C ARG A 674 -19.79 11.22 24.70
N HIS A 675 -20.46 11.10 23.55
CA HIS A 675 -20.95 12.22 22.75
C HIS A 675 -21.95 13.16 23.47
N THR A 676 -22.37 12.82 24.71
CA THR A 676 -23.19 13.67 25.59
C THR A 676 -22.41 14.42 26.65
N ASP A 677 -21.14 14.13 26.90
CA ASP A 677 -20.40 14.66 28.05
C ASP A 677 -19.03 15.24 27.63
N ILE A 678 -18.71 16.43 28.15
CA ILE A 678 -17.49 17.19 27.81
C ILE A 678 -16.66 17.52 29.04
N ILE A 679 -15.35 17.68 28.84
CA ILE A 679 -14.45 18.34 29.79
C ILE A 679 -14.03 19.72 29.27
N TYR A 680 -13.82 20.67 30.18
CA TYR A 680 -13.29 21.99 29.81
C TYR A 680 -12.50 22.65 30.96
N ALA A 681 -11.67 23.62 30.60
CA ALA A 681 -10.93 24.46 31.54
C ALA A 681 -11.68 25.75 31.89
N SER A 682 -11.75 26.07 33.18
CA SER A 682 -12.30 27.33 33.69
C SER A 682 -11.31 28.49 33.45
N THR A 683 -11.80 29.73 33.35
CA THR A 683 -10.97 30.91 33.03
C THR A 683 -11.18 32.15 33.92
N LYS A 684 -12.11 32.09 34.89
CA LYS A 684 -12.43 33.22 35.79
C LYS A 684 -12.16 32.97 37.28
N GLU A 685 -12.91 32.06 37.90
CA GLU A 685 -12.91 31.90 39.37
C GLU A 685 -11.77 31.01 39.87
N ASN A 686 -11.45 29.96 39.12
CA ASN A 686 -10.41 28.99 39.42
C ASN A 686 -9.94 28.35 38.12
N ASP A 687 -8.75 27.76 38.12
CA ASP A 687 -8.20 27.00 36.97
C ASP A 687 -8.64 25.52 36.99
N THR A 688 -9.81 25.25 37.58
CA THR A 688 -10.38 23.92 37.77
C THR A 688 -10.96 23.37 36.47
N LEU A 689 -10.69 22.10 36.19
CA LEU A 689 -11.28 21.39 35.06
C LEU A 689 -12.64 20.83 35.45
N ARG A 690 -13.61 20.92 34.53
CA ARG A 690 -15.02 20.61 34.81
C ARG A 690 -15.54 19.56 33.84
N TYR A 691 -16.10 18.47 34.37
CA TYR A 691 -16.80 17.45 33.61
C TYR A 691 -18.30 17.76 33.63
N LEU A 692 -18.88 18.04 32.45
CA LEU A 692 -20.24 18.55 32.28
C LEU A 692 -21.00 17.65 31.30
N SER A 693 -22.19 17.19 31.71
CA SER A 693 -23.12 16.58 30.77
C SER A 693 -23.84 17.65 29.95
N LEU A 694 -23.70 17.57 28.62
CA LEU A 694 -24.46 18.35 27.64
C LEU A 694 -25.92 17.87 27.54
N HIS A 695 -26.26 16.67 28.02
CA HIS A 695 -27.65 16.24 28.08
C HIS A 695 -28.38 17.00 29.21
N ASP A 696 -27.96 16.74 30.46
CA ASP A 696 -28.65 17.22 31.66
C ASP A 696 -28.29 18.66 32.09
N ASN A 697 -27.27 19.27 31.48
CA ASN A 697 -26.64 20.53 31.94
C ASN A 697 -26.09 20.45 33.38
N GLN A 698 -25.71 19.26 33.85
CA GLN A 698 -25.19 19.04 35.20
C GLN A 698 -23.70 18.73 35.20
N PHE A 699 -22.98 19.32 36.15
CA PHE A 699 -21.59 18.98 36.43
C PHE A 699 -21.52 17.59 37.06
N ILE A 700 -20.91 16.65 36.36
CA ILE A 700 -20.69 15.28 36.82
C ILE A 700 -19.55 15.26 37.85
N ARG A 701 -18.47 16.03 37.59
CA ARG A 701 -17.26 16.05 38.42
C ARG A 701 -16.48 17.36 38.25
N TYR A 702 -15.73 17.72 39.28
CA TYR A 702 -14.71 18.78 39.26
C TYR A 702 -13.34 18.13 39.52
N PHE A 703 -12.31 18.54 38.79
CA PHE A 703 -10.93 18.09 39.00
C PHE A 703 -10.11 19.26 39.53
N GLU A 704 -9.97 19.31 40.85
CA GLU A 704 -9.24 20.36 41.55
C GLU A 704 -7.77 19.93 41.72
N GLY A 705 -6.84 20.82 41.36
CA GLY A 705 -5.41 20.55 41.48
C GLY A 705 -4.53 21.60 40.84
N HIS A 706 -4.90 22.10 39.65
CA HIS A 706 -4.23 23.25 39.03
C HIS A 706 -4.45 24.53 39.82
N GLN A 707 -3.36 25.27 40.05
CA GLN A 707 -3.31 26.57 40.71
C GLN A 707 -2.87 27.70 39.76
N LYS A 708 -2.70 27.34 38.48
CA LYS A 708 -2.31 28.21 37.37
C LYS A 708 -3.14 27.87 36.14
N ARG A 709 -3.24 28.84 35.24
CA ARG A 709 -4.04 28.73 34.01
C ARG A 709 -3.64 27.52 33.17
N VAL A 710 -4.63 26.66 32.94
CA VAL A 710 -4.54 25.55 32.00
C VAL A 710 -4.48 26.11 30.57
N VAL A 711 -3.53 25.59 29.79
CA VAL A 711 -3.23 26.01 28.41
C VAL A 711 -3.21 24.86 27.41
N SER A 712 -3.26 23.61 27.89
CA SER A 712 -3.41 22.42 27.07
C SER A 712 -4.32 21.44 27.82
N LEU A 713 -5.29 20.84 27.13
CA LEU A 713 -6.16 19.79 27.65
C LEU A 713 -6.43 18.80 26.51
N GLU A 714 -6.07 17.54 26.69
CA GLU A 714 -6.35 16.50 25.71
C GLU A 714 -6.90 15.23 26.35
N MET A 715 -7.90 14.64 25.70
CA MET A 715 -8.50 13.36 26.06
C MET A 715 -7.64 12.22 25.50
N SER A 716 -7.45 11.13 26.26
CA SER A 716 -6.80 9.92 25.71
C SER A 716 -7.70 9.30 24.63
N PRO A 717 -7.20 8.98 23.43
CA PRO A 717 -8.03 8.44 22.36
C PRO A 717 -8.58 7.04 22.66
N MET A 718 -7.95 6.29 23.56
CA MET A 718 -8.28 4.88 23.85
C MET A 718 -8.84 4.61 25.25
N SER A 719 -8.87 5.62 26.15
CA SER A 719 -9.25 5.39 27.56
C SER A 719 -9.91 6.59 28.22
N ASP A 720 -10.64 6.38 29.32
CA ASP A 720 -11.25 7.43 30.17
C ASP A 720 -10.21 8.31 30.93
N GLN A 721 -8.94 8.31 30.51
CA GLN A 721 -7.90 9.19 31.03
C GLN A 721 -7.77 10.45 30.17
N PHE A 722 -7.30 11.54 30.77
CA PHE A 722 -7.00 12.78 30.06
C PHE A 722 -5.81 13.50 30.71
N ALA A 723 -5.13 14.35 29.95
CA ALA A 723 -3.96 15.09 30.42
C ALA A 723 -4.21 16.59 30.31
N SER A 724 -3.75 17.35 31.30
CA SER A 724 -3.86 18.81 31.32
C SER A 724 -2.54 19.48 31.71
N GLY A 725 -2.22 20.58 31.04
CA GLY A 725 -0.99 21.34 31.23
C GLY A 725 -1.29 22.78 31.63
N ALA A 726 -0.65 23.27 32.69
CA ALA A 726 -0.77 24.64 33.13
C ALA A 726 0.57 25.39 33.12
N VAL A 727 0.50 26.69 32.86
CA VAL A 727 1.65 27.57 32.73
C VAL A 727 2.38 27.70 34.06
N ASN A 728 3.70 27.50 34.04
CA ASN A 728 4.58 27.60 35.21
C ASN A 728 4.14 26.70 36.38
N GLU A 729 3.55 25.54 36.07
CA GLU A 729 3.16 24.53 37.07
C GLU A 729 3.54 23.12 36.62
N GLY A 730 2.98 22.63 35.50
CA GLY A 730 3.21 21.24 35.11
C GLY A 730 2.09 20.58 34.32
N VAL A 731 2.29 19.30 34.02
CA VAL A 731 1.28 18.42 33.41
C VAL A 731 0.75 17.44 34.45
N ARG A 732 -0.58 17.31 34.52
CA ARG A 732 -1.28 16.30 35.33
C ARG A 732 -1.97 15.29 34.42
N LEU A 733 -1.87 14.02 34.80
CA LEU A 733 -2.65 12.93 34.23
C LEU A 733 -3.86 12.65 35.13
N TRP A 734 -5.04 12.49 34.55
CA TRP A 734 -6.32 12.34 35.25
C TRP A 734 -7.11 11.14 34.73
N ASP A 735 -8.17 10.80 35.46
CA ASP A 735 -9.12 9.74 35.10
C ASP A 735 -10.55 10.26 35.36
N LEU A 736 -11.45 10.20 34.39
CA LEU A 736 -12.82 10.72 34.52
C LEU A 736 -13.59 10.10 35.72
N ARG A 737 -13.17 8.90 36.16
CA ARG A 737 -13.79 8.15 37.25
C ARG A 737 -13.37 8.65 38.62
N GLN A 738 -12.30 9.45 38.75
CA GLN A 738 -11.71 9.87 40.02
C GLN A 738 -11.48 11.40 40.08
N PRO A 739 -11.67 12.07 41.24
CA PRO A 739 -11.48 13.53 41.33
C PRO A 739 -10.01 13.97 41.47
N THR A 740 -9.11 13.02 41.77
CA THR A 740 -7.68 13.25 41.98
C THR A 740 -6.88 12.91 40.72
N PHE A 741 -5.78 13.62 40.47
CA PHE A 741 -4.84 13.26 39.40
C PHE A 741 -4.11 11.95 39.74
N LEU A 742 -3.79 11.16 38.71
CA LEU A 742 -3.06 9.91 38.80
C LEU A 742 -1.55 10.13 38.95
N GLY A 743 -1.00 11.14 38.27
CA GLY A 743 0.42 11.48 38.28
C GLY A 743 0.67 12.95 37.89
N PHE A 744 1.85 13.46 38.19
CA PHE A 744 2.19 14.88 38.00
C PHE A 744 3.66 15.09 37.63
N ILE A 745 3.89 15.84 36.55
CA ILE A 745 5.21 16.28 36.11
C ILE A 745 5.30 17.80 36.32
N ASN A 746 6.17 18.22 37.24
CA ASN A 746 6.48 19.63 37.50
C ASN A 746 7.22 20.25 36.31
N ILE A 747 6.79 21.43 35.86
CA ILE A 747 7.41 22.17 34.75
C ILE A 747 7.59 23.62 35.21
N GLU A 748 8.81 23.92 35.64
CA GLU A 748 9.20 25.27 36.06
C GLU A 748 9.39 26.17 34.83
N ASN A 749 8.80 27.37 34.89
CA ASN A 749 8.94 28.44 33.89
C ASN A 749 8.76 27.96 32.44
N GLY A 750 7.53 27.56 32.09
CA GLY A 750 7.21 27.05 30.76
C GLY A 750 5.71 26.95 30.48
N ARG A 751 5.37 26.85 29.18
CA ARG A 751 4.01 26.64 28.66
C ARG A 751 3.91 25.23 28.06
N PRO A 752 3.40 24.22 28.79
CA PRO A 752 3.32 22.85 28.28
C PRO A 752 2.27 22.71 27.18
N CYS A 753 2.66 22.14 26.06
CA CYS A 753 1.77 21.65 25.01
C CYS A 753 1.70 20.12 25.10
N ILE A 754 0.51 19.52 25.02
CA ILE A 754 0.31 18.07 25.23
C ILE A 754 -0.33 17.45 23.99
N ALA A 755 0.12 16.25 23.62
CA ALA A 755 -0.60 15.39 22.67
C ALA A 755 -0.48 13.92 23.06
N TYR A 756 -1.56 13.16 22.93
CA TYR A 756 -1.51 11.71 22.90
C TYR A 756 -1.14 11.24 21.49
N ASP A 757 -0.36 10.16 21.40
CA ASP A 757 -0.26 9.41 20.16
C ASP A 757 -1.59 8.68 19.84
N PRO A 758 -1.84 8.24 18.59
CA PRO A 758 -3.08 7.55 18.23
C PRO A 758 -3.39 6.28 19.05
N SER A 759 -2.38 5.59 19.59
CA SER A 759 -2.59 4.42 20.47
C SER A 759 -2.92 4.80 21.93
N GLY A 760 -2.76 6.06 22.31
CA GLY A 760 -2.97 6.55 23.68
C GLY A 760 -1.98 6.00 24.72
N ILE A 761 -0.88 5.35 24.29
CA ILE A 761 0.15 4.77 25.16
C ILE A 761 1.27 5.77 25.43
N VAL A 762 1.57 6.63 24.46
CA VAL A 762 2.60 7.66 24.50
C VAL A 762 1.94 9.03 24.69
N LEU A 763 2.46 9.77 25.67
CA LEU A 763 2.09 11.16 25.91
C LEU A 763 3.29 12.05 25.59
N ALA A 764 3.14 12.90 24.58
CA ALA A 764 4.11 13.93 24.23
C ALA A 764 3.85 15.20 25.06
N ILE A 765 4.92 15.78 25.59
CA ILE A 765 4.91 17.08 26.28
C ILE A 765 5.93 17.98 25.58
N GLY A 766 5.43 18.93 24.80
CA GLY A 766 6.21 20.02 24.20
C GLY A 766 6.54 21.08 25.25
N LEU A 767 7.83 21.42 25.34
CA LEU A 767 8.40 22.38 26.29
C LEU A 767 9.23 23.41 25.54
N GLN A 768 8.65 24.60 25.40
CA GLN A 768 9.38 25.76 24.92
C GLN A 768 10.13 26.48 26.05
N ASN A 769 11.11 25.78 26.61
CA ASN A 769 12.15 26.38 27.44
C ASN A 769 13.40 26.58 26.55
N HIS A 770 14.55 27.00 27.11
CA HIS A 770 15.76 27.34 26.35
C HIS A 770 16.23 26.33 25.28
N ASP A 771 15.84 25.04 25.40
CA ASP A 771 16.27 23.95 24.53
C ASP A 771 15.23 23.51 23.47
N ASN A 772 13.99 24.04 23.49
CA ASN A 772 12.87 23.70 22.58
C ASN A 772 12.66 22.19 22.35
N VAL A 773 12.10 21.49 23.34
CA VAL A 773 12.08 20.01 23.34
C VAL A 773 10.68 19.41 23.43
N ILE A 774 10.47 18.26 22.79
CA ILE A 774 9.30 17.40 22.97
C ILE A 774 9.73 16.17 23.76
N LYS A 775 9.17 15.98 24.95
CA LYS A 775 9.45 14.83 25.82
C LYS A 775 8.35 13.78 25.67
N LEU A 776 8.74 12.53 25.40
CA LEU A 776 7.82 11.41 25.23
C LEU A 776 7.80 10.53 26.49
N PHE A 777 6.60 10.27 27.01
CA PHE A 777 6.35 9.49 28.22
C PHE A 777 5.46 8.29 27.90
N ASP A 778 5.75 7.13 28.52
CA ASP A 778 4.83 5.99 28.56
C ASP A 778 3.79 6.28 29.65
N ILE A 779 2.50 6.35 29.28
CA ILE A 779 1.40 6.69 30.21
C ILE A 779 1.36 5.76 31.44
N ARG A 780 1.79 4.50 31.29
CA ARG A 780 1.84 3.49 32.36
C ARG A 780 2.99 3.73 33.35
N LYS A 781 3.90 4.64 33.01
CA LYS A 781 5.09 5.04 33.77
C LYS A 781 5.24 6.56 33.80
N PHE A 782 4.11 7.28 33.82
CA PHE A 782 4.08 8.75 33.71
C PHE A 782 4.94 9.47 34.77
N ASP A 783 5.06 8.90 35.97
CA ASP A 783 5.91 9.45 37.06
C ASP A 783 7.42 9.17 36.88
N GLN A 784 7.84 8.57 35.75
CA GLN A 784 9.25 8.32 35.42
C GLN A 784 9.79 9.37 34.44
N ALA A 785 11.12 9.41 34.28
CA ALA A 785 11.75 10.23 33.25
C ALA A 785 11.23 9.86 31.84
N PRO A 786 11.17 10.82 30.89
CA PRO A 786 10.74 10.53 29.53
C PRO A 786 11.67 9.49 28.90
N PHE A 787 11.10 8.54 28.15
CA PHE A 787 11.90 7.51 27.47
C PHE A 787 12.63 8.07 26.25
N THR A 788 12.20 9.22 25.74
CA THR A 788 12.79 9.94 24.60
C THR A 788 12.56 11.44 24.75
N THR A 789 13.53 12.25 24.31
CA THR A 789 13.42 13.70 24.20
C THR A 789 13.87 14.11 22.80
N LEU A 790 12.99 14.78 22.06
CA LEU A 790 13.21 15.27 20.70
C LEU A 790 13.55 16.77 20.78
N ASN A 791 14.54 17.23 20.02
CA ASN A 791 14.88 18.67 19.94
C ASN A 791 14.27 19.26 18.66
N VAL A 792 13.59 20.40 18.75
CA VAL A 792 12.97 21.07 17.60
C VAL A 792 13.67 22.41 17.39
N ILE A 793 14.67 22.40 16.50
CA ILE A 793 15.56 23.55 16.28
C ILE A 793 15.40 24.06 14.84
N ASP A 794 14.87 25.27 14.69
CA ASP A 794 14.85 25.97 13.40
C ASP A 794 16.20 26.65 13.14
N ASN A 795 17.07 25.98 12.38
CA ASN A 795 18.35 26.53 11.92
C ASN A 795 18.21 27.47 10.70
N TYR A 796 17.01 27.61 10.13
CA TYR A 796 16.75 28.29 8.86
C TYR A 796 16.06 29.67 9.03
N ALA A 797 15.78 30.09 10.27
CA ALA A 797 15.40 31.47 10.59
C ALA A 797 16.60 32.43 10.38
N LEU A 798 16.68 33.06 9.21
CA LEU A 798 17.83 33.82 8.69
C LEU A 798 17.40 35.17 8.05
N PRO A 799 18.30 36.16 7.79
CA PRO A 799 19.76 36.01 7.61
C PRO A 799 20.71 37.08 8.23
N SER A 800 21.93 36.61 8.54
CA SER A 800 23.27 37.25 8.37
C SER A 800 23.52 38.77 8.47
N SER A 801 22.63 39.58 9.08
CA SER A 801 22.78 41.06 9.10
C SER A 801 22.34 41.77 10.39
N HIS A 802 21.73 41.07 11.35
CA HIS A 802 21.24 41.66 12.60
C HIS A 802 21.93 41.05 13.83
N PRO A 803 22.43 41.86 14.80
CA PRO A 803 23.25 41.38 15.92
C PRO A 803 22.43 40.85 17.11
N ARG A 804 21.30 40.19 16.84
CA ARG A 804 20.47 39.54 17.87
C ARG A 804 20.07 38.13 17.39
N PRO A 805 20.04 37.12 18.27
CA PRO A 805 19.53 35.81 17.91
C PRO A 805 18.07 35.92 17.45
N PRO A 806 17.61 35.10 16.49
CA PRO A 806 16.23 35.10 16.02
C PRO A 806 15.29 34.78 17.19
N ILE A 807 14.25 35.59 17.35
CA ILE A 807 13.19 35.34 18.33
C ILE A 807 12.35 34.19 17.77
N GLN A 808 12.42 33.01 18.39
CA GLN A 808 11.59 31.89 18.00
C GLN A 808 10.13 32.11 18.44
N PRO A 809 9.14 31.73 17.63
CA PRO A 809 7.72 32.00 17.92
C PRO A 809 7.19 31.09 19.04
N GLU A 810 6.23 31.57 19.85
CA GLU A 810 5.74 30.79 20.99
C GLU A 810 4.95 29.55 20.54
N TRP A 811 5.20 28.37 21.13
CA TRP A 811 4.48 27.13 20.86
C TRP A 811 3.08 27.18 21.48
N THR A 812 2.08 26.82 20.68
CA THR A 812 0.65 26.92 21.06
C THR A 812 0.00 25.55 21.23
N SER A 813 0.34 24.58 20.37
CA SER A 813 0.03 23.15 20.54
C SER A 813 1.09 22.25 19.91
N ILE A 814 1.05 20.99 20.32
CA ILE A 814 1.61 19.88 19.53
C ILE A 814 0.47 18.93 19.18
N LYS A 815 0.51 18.27 18.02
CA LYS A 815 -0.50 17.29 17.58
C LYS A 815 0.18 16.17 16.78
N PHE A 816 0.01 14.92 17.18
CA PHE A 816 0.38 13.78 16.34
C PHE A 816 -0.51 13.76 15.10
N SER A 817 0.05 13.36 13.96
CA SER A 817 -0.73 12.88 12.82
C SER A 817 -1.43 11.57 13.16
N ASN A 818 -2.54 11.26 12.47
CA ASN A 818 -3.33 10.04 12.72
C ASN A 818 -2.57 8.72 12.45
N ASP A 819 -1.41 8.78 11.79
CA ASP A 819 -0.49 7.67 11.56
C ASP A 819 0.55 7.49 12.69
N GLY A 820 0.68 8.44 13.61
CA GLY A 820 1.68 8.46 14.68
C GLY A 820 3.10 8.88 14.25
N ASP A 821 3.37 9.07 12.96
CA ASP A 821 4.72 9.24 12.41
C ASP A 821 5.26 10.68 12.46
N LYS A 822 4.36 11.65 12.62
CA LYS A 822 4.66 13.07 12.48
C LYS A 822 4.10 13.81 13.69
N ILE A 823 4.86 14.76 14.21
CA ILE A 823 4.37 15.70 15.22
C ILE A 823 4.32 17.08 14.58
N LEU A 824 3.12 17.63 14.48
CA LEU A 824 2.89 19.03 14.16
C LEU A 824 3.13 19.86 15.42
N VAL A 825 4.05 20.81 15.35
CA VAL A 825 4.30 21.82 16.36
C VAL A 825 3.74 23.14 15.85
N THR A 826 2.61 23.54 16.42
CA THR A 826 1.93 24.78 16.11
C THR A 826 2.58 25.92 16.88
N THR A 827 2.70 27.09 16.24
CA THR A 827 3.26 28.29 16.87
C THR A 827 2.38 29.50 16.61
N SER A 828 2.51 30.49 17.48
CA SER A 828 1.89 31.81 17.33
C SER A 828 2.46 32.65 16.19
N GLY A 829 3.60 32.27 15.60
CA GLY A 829 4.26 33.01 14.54
C GLY A 829 3.99 32.49 13.13
N ASP A 830 4.67 33.12 12.16
CA ASP A 830 4.52 32.90 10.71
C ASP A 830 5.13 31.57 10.21
N VAL A 831 5.40 30.64 11.13
CA VAL A 831 5.95 29.31 10.85
C VAL A 831 5.37 28.26 11.82
N HIS A 832 5.01 27.09 11.29
CA HIS A 832 4.77 25.88 12.07
C HIS A 832 5.80 24.81 11.70
N TYR A 833 6.04 23.82 12.56
CA TYR A 833 7.02 22.76 12.28
C TYR A 833 6.34 21.41 12.19
N VAL A 834 6.80 20.55 11.29
CA VAL A 834 6.46 19.13 11.27
C VAL A 834 7.75 18.35 11.47
N THR A 835 7.81 17.54 12.53
CA THR A 835 8.96 16.68 12.84
C THR A 835 8.57 15.22 12.74
N ASP A 836 9.56 14.35 12.55
CA ASP A 836 9.39 12.91 12.77
C ASP A 836 9.14 12.60 14.26
N ALA A 837 8.26 11.64 14.54
CA ALA A 837 7.94 11.22 15.90
C ALA A 837 9.02 10.33 16.56
N TYR A 838 9.87 9.67 15.78
CA TYR A 838 10.84 8.68 16.25
C TYR A 838 12.30 9.15 16.17
N ASN A 839 12.71 9.82 15.08
CA ASN A 839 14.12 10.09 14.78
C ASN A 839 14.56 11.56 14.95
N THR A 840 13.68 12.46 15.39
CA THR A 840 13.91 13.90 15.62
C THR A 840 14.08 14.81 14.39
N ASP A 841 14.08 14.28 13.16
CA ASP A 841 14.32 15.11 11.98
C ASP A 841 13.16 16.09 11.71
N MET A 842 13.48 17.36 11.48
CA MET A 842 12.50 18.38 11.04
C MET A 842 12.16 18.12 9.57
N LYS A 843 10.97 17.57 9.32
CA LYS A 843 10.47 17.18 7.99
C LYS A 843 10.02 18.38 7.15
N ARG A 844 9.33 19.35 7.76
CA ARG A 844 8.85 20.58 7.10
C ARG A 844 8.80 21.79 8.04
N ARG A 845 8.98 22.98 7.48
CA ARG A 845 8.59 24.29 8.03
C ARG A 845 7.40 24.80 7.23
N LEU A 846 6.23 24.93 7.86
CA LEU A 846 5.01 25.42 7.19
C LEU A 846 5.00 26.93 7.30
N ILE A 847 5.26 27.60 6.18
CA ILE A 847 5.38 29.06 6.07
C ILE A 847 4.31 29.61 5.14
N GLY A 848 4.13 30.94 5.14
CA GLY A 848 3.25 31.63 4.19
C GLY A 848 1.86 31.98 4.73
N HIS A 849 1.57 31.68 5.99
CA HIS A 849 0.49 32.29 6.76
C HIS A 849 1.03 33.46 7.60
N VAL A 850 0.13 34.35 8.02
CA VAL A 850 0.41 35.36 9.07
C VAL A 850 0.08 34.76 10.45
N GLY A 851 1.07 34.73 11.34
CA GLY A 851 0.94 34.18 12.69
C GLY A 851 0.03 35.01 13.59
N LEU A 852 -0.60 34.35 14.56
CA LEU A 852 -1.52 34.95 15.55
C LEU A 852 -0.81 35.72 16.68
N ASN A 853 0.46 36.10 16.52
CA ASN A 853 1.33 36.81 17.48
C ASN A 853 0.66 37.96 18.26
N ASN A 854 -0.29 38.67 17.64
CA ASN A 854 -0.96 39.83 18.26
C ASN A 854 -2.31 39.49 18.93
N ALA A 855 -2.79 38.24 18.89
CA ALA A 855 -4.04 37.79 19.52
C ALA A 855 -3.86 37.35 20.99
N LEU A 856 -2.79 37.81 21.65
CA LEU A 856 -2.32 37.32 22.95
C LEU A 856 -3.23 37.68 24.13
N GLN A 857 -4.17 36.78 24.44
CA GLN A 857 -4.51 36.38 25.83
C GLN A 857 -5.35 35.10 25.93
N LEU A 858 -5.82 34.53 24.81
CA LEU A 858 -6.80 33.42 24.76
C LEU A 858 -6.43 32.26 23.82
N LEU A 859 -5.20 32.24 23.28
CA LEU A 859 -4.74 31.17 22.37
C LEU A 859 -4.65 29.81 23.10
N GLY A 860 -5.30 28.80 22.51
CA GLY A 860 -5.40 27.42 23.02
C GLY A 860 -4.78 26.34 22.13
N GLY A 861 -4.08 26.71 21.04
CA GLY A 861 -3.44 25.73 20.15
C GLY A 861 -4.40 25.03 19.19
N GLU A 862 -5.40 25.76 18.73
CA GLU A 862 -6.54 25.28 17.96
C GLU A 862 -6.57 25.80 16.52
N GLU A 863 -5.63 26.67 16.19
CA GLU A 863 -5.48 27.31 14.90
C GLU A 863 -5.11 26.34 13.76
N THR A 864 -4.55 25.17 14.07
CA THR A 864 -4.19 24.12 13.09
C THR A 864 -4.84 22.77 13.35
N SER A 865 -5.05 22.02 12.27
CA SER A 865 -5.51 20.63 12.29
C SER A 865 -4.79 19.81 11.23
N TRP A 866 -4.51 18.55 11.55
CA TRP A 866 -4.30 17.53 10.52
C TRP A 866 -5.61 17.27 9.78
N THR A 867 -5.53 16.87 8.51
CA THR A 867 -6.59 16.12 7.85
C THR A 867 -6.65 14.68 8.38
N PRO A 868 -7.78 13.95 8.26
CA PRO A 868 -7.92 12.63 8.89
C PRO A 868 -6.95 11.57 8.36
N ASP A 869 -6.39 11.77 7.17
CA ASP A 869 -5.33 10.97 6.55
C ASP A 869 -3.89 11.35 6.98
N GLY A 870 -3.69 12.38 7.82
CA GLY A 870 -2.35 12.77 8.28
C GLY A 870 -1.37 13.25 7.19
N ARG A 871 -1.87 13.55 5.98
CA ARG A 871 -1.06 14.07 4.86
C ARG A 871 -1.03 15.59 4.81
N PHE A 872 -2.19 16.24 4.98
CA PHE A 872 -2.32 17.69 4.87
C PHE A 872 -2.45 18.33 6.27
N VAL A 873 -1.92 19.54 6.39
CA VAL A 873 -2.17 20.42 7.53
C VAL A 873 -3.01 21.59 7.04
N VAL A 874 -4.06 21.91 7.77
CA VAL A 874 -4.82 23.15 7.60
C VAL A 874 -4.56 24.08 8.78
N GLY A 875 -4.47 25.38 8.54
CA GLY A 875 -4.20 26.39 9.57
C GLY A 875 -4.89 27.72 9.30
N GLY A 876 -5.50 28.29 10.34
CA GLY A 876 -6.03 29.65 10.34
C GLY A 876 -4.94 30.70 10.49
N SER A 877 -5.21 31.92 10.03
CA SER A 877 -4.25 33.02 10.01
C SER A 877 -4.82 34.34 10.56
N GLN A 878 -3.95 35.28 10.96
CA GLN A 878 -4.36 36.55 11.57
C GLN A 878 -5.15 37.45 10.60
N ASP A 879 -4.91 37.35 9.30
CA ASP A 879 -5.67 38.04 8.25
C ASP A 879 -7.07 37.44 7.98
N GLY A 880 -7.38 36.29 8.61
CA GLY A 880 -8.63 35.55 8.43
C GLY A 880 -8.56 34.44 7.36
N MET A 881 -7.45 34.30 6.65
CA MET A 881 -7.26 33.22 5.69
C MET A 881 -7.18 31.85 6.36
N ILE A 882 -7.56 30.81 5.61
CA ILE A 882 -7.37 29.40 5.98
C ILE A 882 -6.42 28.79 4.96
N ASN A 883 -5.23 28.38 5.40
CA ASN A 883 -4.15 27.89 4.56
C ASN A 883 -4.02 26.37 4.65
N PHE A 884 -3.71 25.71 3.52
CA PHE A 884 -3.55 24.26 3.44
C PHE A 884 -2.14 23.94 2.95
N TRP A 885 -1.40 23.11 3.68
CA TRP A 885 -0.09 22.61 3.29
C TRP A 885 -0.14 21.11 3.02
N ASP A 886 0.46 20.68 1.91
CA ASP A 886 0.79 19.28 1.67
C ASP A 886 2.16 18.98 2.26
N ILE A 887 2.22 18.02 3.18
CA ILE A 887 3.47 17.62 3.86
C ILE A 887 4.30 16.68 2.97
N GLU A 888 3.65 15.95 2.06
CA GLU A 888 4.28 14.96 1.18
C GLU A 888 4.69 15.54 -0.17
N ALA A 889 4.19 16.72 -0.53
CA ALA A 889 4.60 17.43 -1.73
C ALA A 889 6.13 17.60 -1.81
N PRO A 890 6.74 17.40 -3.00
CA PRO A 890 8.18 17.54 -3.19
C PRO A 890 8.61 19.00 -3.01
N LEU A 891 9.74 19.16 -2.33
CA LEU A 891 10.36 20.46 -2.06
C LEU A 891 10.93 21.02 -3.37
N LYS A 892 10.50 22.22 -3.76
CA LYS A 892 10.94 22.85 -5.02
C LYS A 892 12.35 23.43 -4.86
N ASN A 893 13.30 22.95 -5.63
CA ASN A 893 14.64 23.53 -5.70
C ASN A 893 14.59 24.95 -6.29
N SER A 894 14.81 25.96 -5.45
CA SER A 894 15.18 27.32 -5.87
C SER A 894 16.41 27.79 -5.08
N MET A 895 17.16 28.75 -5.65
CA MET A 895 18.50 29.12 -5.19
C MET A 895 18.47 30.11 -4.01
N ILE A 896 17.84 29.72 -2.90
CA ILE A 896 17.94 30.42 -1.61
C ILE A 896 18.22 29.38 -0.50
N LEU A 897 19.19 29.65 0.35
CA LEU A 897 19.80 28.70 1.33
C LEU A 897 18.87 28.21 2.47
N ALA A 898 17.54 28.36 2.36
CA ALA A 898 16.55 27.89 3.33
C ALA A 898 15.42 27.04 2.72
N GLU A 899 15.31 26.92 1.39
CA GLU A 899 14.12 26.33 0.75
C GLU A 899 14.06 24.78 0.77
N GLY A 900 15.02 24.13 1.43
CA GLY A 900 15.15 22.67 1.49
C GLY A 900 14.18 21.96 2.46
N ILE A 901 13.41 22.68 3.27
CA ILE A 901 12.34 22.11 4.12
C ILE A 901 11.07 22.99 4.19
N ASP A 902 11.03 24.13 3.51
CA ASP A 902 9.95 25.11 3.60
C ASP A 902 8.76 24.73 2.69
N SER A 903 7.61 24.41 3.29
CA SER A 903 6.34 24.25 2.59
C SER A 903 5.53 25.55 2.64
N ARG A 904 5.08 26.01 1.47
CA ARG A 904 4.06 27.08 1.33
C ARG A 904 2.67 26.47 1.13
N PRO A 905 1.57 27.23 1.32
CA PRO A 905 0.24 26.69 1.13
C PRO A 905 0.02 26.24 -0.32
N ILE A 906 -0.57 25.07 -0.51
CA ILE A 906 -1.05 24.57 -1.81
C ILE A 906 -2.39 25.20 -2.20
N HIS A 907 -3.16 25.66 -1.21
CA HIS A 907 -4.44 26.32 -1.37
C HIS A 907 -4.68 27.24 -0.16
N THR A 908 -5.47 28.30 -0.37
CA THR A 908 -5.86 29.25 0.67
C THR A 908 -7.31 29.67 0.44
N LEU A 909 -8.14 29.60 1.48
CA LEU A 909 -9.52 30.07 1.46
C LEU A 909 -9.59 31.47 2.11
N GLU A 910 -10.03 32.45 1.32
CA GLU A 910 -10.29 33.82 1.76
C GLU A 910 -11.78 33.97 2.13
N TYR A 911 -12.10 34.01 3.42
CA TYR A 911 -13.51 34.01 3.86
C TYR A 911 -13.77 34.74 5.17
N HIS A 912 -13.05 34.39 6.25
CA HIS A 912 -13.21 35.10 7.52
C HIS A 912 -12.61 36.50 7.41
N VAL A 913 -13.35 37.50 7.89
CA VAL A 913 -12.92 38.91 7.92
C VAL A 913 -12.18 39.28 9.23
N ARG A 914 -11.88 38.27 10.05
CA ARG A 914 -11.28 38.36 11.38
C ARG A 914 -10.30 37.19 11.55
N PRO A 915 -9.30 37.29 12.46
CA PRO A 915 -8.35 36.22 12.71
C PRO A 915 -9.02 34.86 12.91
N THR A 916 -8.67 33.88 12.07
CA THR A 916 -9.17 32.50 12.22
C THR A 916 -8.35 31.81 13.31
N GLN A 917 -8.93 31.70 14.50
CA GLN A 917 -8.25 31.18 15.70
C GLN A 917 -8.44 29.68 15.88
N VAL A 918 -9.44 29.10 15.19
CA VAL A 918 -9.80 27.70 15.34
C VAL A 918 -10.03 27.09 13.96
N VAL A 919 -9.38 25.96 13.67
CA VAL A 919 -9.67 25.11 12.51
C VAL A 919 -9.57 23.65 12.93
N ARG A 920 -10.57 22.83 12.57
CA ARG A 920 -10.54 21.38 12.83
C ARG A 920 -11.22 20.62 11.70
N PHE A 921 -10.55 19.60 11.17
CA PHE A 921 -11.19 18.62 10.29
C PHE A 921 -12.05 17.66 11.11
N ASN A 922 -13.17 17.25 10.55
CA ASN A 922 -14.02 16.24 11.16
C ASN A 922 -13.31 14.87 11.07
N PRO A 923 -13.21 14.09 12.16
CA PRO A 923 -12.47 12.83 12.17
C PRO A 923 -13.13 11.72 11.35
N ALA A 924 -14.44 11.78 11.13
CA ALA A 924 -15.24 10.70 10.53
C ALA A 924 -15.95 11.06 9.22
N LYS A 925 -16.24 12.35 8.97
CA LYS A 925 -16.97 12.83 7.79
C LYS A 925 -16.10 13.78 6.95
N LEU A 926 -16.32 13.84 5.63
CA LEU A 926 -15.56 14.68 4.69
C LEU A 926 -15.99 16.17 4.80
N MET A 927 -15.66 16.80 5.93
CA MET A 927 -15.93 18.21 6.20
C MET A 927 -14.89 18.80 7.16
N MET A 928 -14.81 20.13 7.21
CA MET A 928 -14.07 20.83 8.26
C MET A 928 -14.88 21.99 8.84
N VAL A 929 -14.45 22.48 10.00
CA VAL A 929 -14.95 23.72 10.60
C VAL A 929 -13.82 24.71 10.79
N SER A 930 -14.12 25.99 10.63
CA SER A 930 -13.23 27.09 11.03
C SER A 930 -13.99 28.15 11.80
N GLY A 931 -13.34 28.75 12.79
CA GLY A 931 -13.94 29.69 13.72
C GLY A 931 -13.10 30.96 13.88
N CYS A 932 -13.76 32.11 13.76
CA CYS A 932 -13.29 33.36 14.32
C CYS A 932 -14.30 33.81 15.41
N THR A 933 -15.11 34.85 15.20
CA THR A 933 -16.31 35.09 16.02
C THR A 933 -17.49 34.23 15.58
N ASP A 934 -17.61 34.02 14.28
CA ASP A 934 -18.53 33.11 13.65
C ASP A 934 -17.87 31.75 13.38
N LEU A 935 -18.69 30.70 13.33
CA LEU A 935 -18.29 29.34 13.00
C LEU A 935 -18.79 29.00 11.60
N THR A 936 -17.89 28.55 10.71
CA THR A 936 -18.19 28.15 9.34
C THR A 936 -17.99 26.65 9.17
N PHE A 937 -18.98 25.98 8.56
CA PHE A 937 -18.89 24.60 8.11
C PHE A 937 -18.50 24.57 6.63
N TRP A 938 -17.57 23.70 6.28
CA TRP A 938 -17.01 23.58 4.94
C TRP A 938 -17.27 22.19 4.37
N LEU A 939 -17.82 22.14 3.16
CA LEU A 939 -18.08 20.90 2.41
C LEU A 939 -17.42 20.98 1.02
N PRO A 940 -16.99 19.84 0.43
CA PRO A 940 -16.51 19.80 -0.95
C PRO A 940 -17.63 20.19 -1.93
N SER A 941 -17.24 20.74 -3.07
CA SER A 941 -18.16 21.06 -4.16
C SER A 941 -17.91 20.16 -5.35
N PHE A 942 -18.79 19.19 -5.56
CA PHE A 942 -18.75 18.29 -6.71
C PHE A 942 -19.40 18.97 -7.93
N GLU A 943 -18.81 18.81 -9.12
CA GLU A 943 -19.39 19.35 -10.37
C GLU A 943 -20.39 18.39 -11.03
N ASN A 944 -20.53 17.16 -10.50
CA ASN A 944 -21.35 16.10 -11.05
C ASN A 944 -22.59 15.81 -10.14
N PRO A 945 -23.84 16.03 -10.59
CA PRO A 945 -25.04 15.88 -9.76
C PRO A 945 -25.39 14.46 -9.29
N GLU A 946 -24.65 13.43 -9.71
CA GLU A 946 -24.84 12.05 -9.23
C GLU A 946 -23.91 11.72 -8.04
N GLU A 947 -22.66 12.18 -8.06
CA GLU A 947 -21.76 12.14 -6.88
C GLU A 947 -22.32 12.99 -5.73
N GLU A 948 -22.92 14.14 -6.06
CA GLU A 948 -23.60 14.99 -5.07
C GLU A 948 -24.74 14.23 -4.37
N LYS A 949 -25.45 13.31 -5.03
CA LYS A 949 -26.53 12.51 -4.42
C LYS A 949 -26.04 11.40 -3.52
N GLU A 950 -24.94 10.74 -3.85
CA GLU A 950 -24.37 9.68 -3.00
C GLU A 950 -23.80 10.21 -1.69
N ILE A 951 -23.41 11.49 -1.64
CA ILE A 951 -22.85 12.14 -0.44
C ILE A 951 -23.90 13.00 0.30
N THR A 952 -24.91 13.55 -0.39
CA THR A 952 -26.03 14.27 0.27
C THR A 952 -27.12 13.34 0.83
N ALA A 953 -27.09 12.05 0.53
CA ALA A 953 -28.05 11.07 1.07
C ALA A 953 -28.14 11.10 2.61
N ASP A 954 -27.00 11.29 3.29
CA ASP A 954 -26.93 11.31 4.76
C ASP A 954 -27.18 12.71 5.37
N ILE A 955 -27.23 13.76 4.54
CA ILE A 955 -27.45 15.14 4.95
C ILE A 955 -28.85 15.58 4.52
N SER A 956 -29.83 15.39 5.41
CA SER A 956 -31.25 15.77 5.17
C SER A 956 -31.48 17.30 5.16
N MET A 957 -31.02 17.95 4.09
CA MET A 957 -31.28 19.36 3.80
C MET A 957 -32.67 19.54 3.16
N PRO A 958 -33.51 20.47 3.64
CA PRO A 958 -34.67 20.93 2.86
C PRO A 958 -34.18 21.73 1.63
N PRO A 959 -34.96 21.77 0.53
CA PRO A 959 -34.50 22.28 -0.75
C PRO A 959 -34.06 23.74 -0.68
N THR A 960 -32.92 24.03 -1.32
CA THR A 960 -32.34 25.36 -1.45
C THR A 960 -33.22 26.28 -2.29
N PHE A 961 -33.50 27.47 -1.78
CA PHE A 961 -34.13 28.53 -2.58
C PHE A 961 -33.09 29.13 -3.54
N ASN A 962 -33.49 29.27 -4.81
CA ASN A 962 -32.69 29.90 -5.87
C ASN A 962 -32.26 31.32 -5.49
N PHE A 963 -30.95 31.57 -5.41
CA PHE A 963 -30.39 32.91 -5.30
C PHE A 963 -29.88 33.38 -6.66
N ASN A 964 -30.65 34.27 -7.30
CA ASN A 964 -30.10 35.14 -8.34
C ASN A 964 -29.14 36.16 -7.73
N ALA A 965 -28.11 36.54 -8.48
CA ALA A 965 -27.06 37.45 -8.03
C ALA A 965 -27.60 38.83 -7.58
N PRO A 966 -27.11 39.41 -6.48
CA PRO A 966 -27.44 40.77 -6.09
C PRO A 966 -26.64 41.78 -6.92
N GLN A 967 -27.33 42.72 -7.57
CA GLN A 967 -26.72 43.96 -8.04
C GLN A 967 -26.53 44.95 -6.87
N ASN A 968 -25.52 45.80 -7.01
CA ASN A 968 -25.15 46.90 -6.09
C ASN A 968 -26.34 47.67 -5.48
N ILE A 969 -26.25 48.00 -4.19
CA ILE A 969 -26.65 49.28 -3.58
C ILE A 969 -25.86 49.50 -2.27
N ALA A 970 -25.58 50.76 -1.96
CA ALA A 970 -24.69 51.23 -0.89
C ALA A 970 -25.36 51.30 0.52
N PRO A 971 -24.64 51.66 1.61
CA PRO A 971 -25.02 51.28 2.97
C PRO A 971 -25.99 52.26 3.69
N PRO A 972 -26.70 51.81 4.74
CA PRO A 972 -27.34 52.68 5.70
C PRO A 972 -26.41 53.03 6.89
N SER A 973 -26.66 54.19 7.50
CA SER A 973 -25.92 54.72 8.64
C SER A 973 -26.69 54.60 9.95
N ASN A 974 -25.93 54.51 11.05
CA ASN A 974 -26.17 54.99 12.42
C ASN A 974 -27.59 55.01 13.07
N ASP A 975 -27.58 54.45 14.28
CA ASP A 975 -28.12 55.02 15.53
C ASP A 975 -29.60 54.88 15.95
N SER A 976 -29.83 53.78 16.69
CA SER A 976 -30.01 53.80 18.17
C SER A 976 -31.41 53.98 18.82
N ALA A 977 -31.45 53.56 20.10
CA ALA A 977 -32.51 53.69 21.11
C ALA A 977 -33.81 52.87 20.86
N ILE A 978 -34.12 51.77 21.56
CA ILE A 978 -34.20 51.50 23.03
C ILE A 978 -35.33 52.29 23.72
N THR A 979 -36.48 51.65 24.05
CA THR A 979 -37.00 51.47 25.44
C THR A 979 -38.42 50.84 25.54
N THR A 980 -38.53 49.81 26.39
CA THR A 980 -39.62 49.48 27.37
C THR A 980 -41.12 49.47 26.99
N ASP A 981 -41.69 48.25 26.98
CA ASP A 981 -42.63 47.68 27.97
C ASP A 981 -43.98 48.35 28.39
N VAL A 982 -45.05 47.55 28.20
CA VAL A 982 -46.19 47.24 29.12
C VAL A 982 -47.52 48.04 29.05
N ASN A 983 -48.58 47.30 28.66
CA ASN A 983 -50.04 47.49 28.90
C ASN A 983 -50.78 48.69 28.25
N TYR A 984 -52.07 48.65 27.87
CA TYR A 984 -53.17 47.67 28.07
C TYR A 984 -54.09 47.62 26.81
N ASN A 985 -54.91 46.58 26.65
CA ASN A 985 -55.92 46.37 25.59
C ASN A 985 -56.83 47.60 25.28
N GLN A 986 -56.99 48.01 24.01
CA GLN A 986 -58.11 47.62 23.11
C GLN A 986 -58.12 48.41 21.78
N SER A 987 -58.43 47.72 20.66
CA SER A 987 -58.89 48.24 19.35
C SER A 987 -58.27 49.54 18.79
N THR A 988 -57.43 49.45 17.75
CA THR A 988 -56.78 50.62 17.12
C THR A 988 -57.05 50.76 15.62
N THR A 989 -57.11 52.02 15.16
CA THR A 989 -57.56 52.42 13.82
C THR A 989 -56.61 53.45 13.18
N ASN A 990 -56.57 53.45 11.84
CA ASN A 990 -56.31 54.59 10.94
C ASN A 990 -54.89 55.19 10.76
N ASN A 991 -54.51 55.27 9.47
CA ASN A 991 -54.02 56.45 8.73
C ASN A 991 -52.61 57.06 8.96
N SER A 992 -51.73 56.75 7.99
CA SER A 992 -51.18 57.67 6.96
C SER A 992 -50.59 59.07 7.29
N ASN A 993 -49.34 59.23 6.83
CA ASN A 993 -48.77 60.34 6.02
C ASN A 993 -48.76 61.81 6.49
N GLY A 994 -47.60 62.45 6.29
CA GLY A 994 -47.37 63.91 6.27
C GLY A 994 -46.18 64.32 7.18
N SER A 995 -45.34 65.33 6.88
CA SER A 995 -45.42 66.35 5.82
C SER A 995 -44.14 67.20 5.70
N TYR A 996 -43.49 67.18 4.52
CA TYR A 996 -42.91 68.31 3.75
C TYR A 996 -41.71 69.18 4.18
N ASP A 997 -41.07 69.71 3.11
CA ASP A 997 -40.34 71.00 2.95
C ASP A 997 -38.82 71.09 3.33
N ASN A 998 -37.91 71.69 2.52
CA ASN A 998 -38.03 72.29 1.16
C ASN A 998 -36.65 72.60 0.45
N VAL A 999 -36.67 72.72 -0.91
CA VAL A 999 -35.71 73.41 -1.86
C VAL A 999 -34.36 72.68 -2.23
N ALA A 1000 -34.09 72.16 -3.45
CA ALA A 1000 -33.77 72.73 -4.81
C ALA A 1000 -32.35 73.38 -4.94
N VAL A 1001 -31.50 73.31 -6.01
CA VAL A 1001 -31.63 73.33 -7.50
C VAL A 1001 -30.34 72.85 -8.29
N THR A 1002 -30.50 72.09 -9.40
CA THR A 1002 -29.71 71.84 -10.68
C THR A 1002 -28.19 71.54 -10.86
N ALA A 1003 -27.91 70.51 -11.72
CA ALA A 1003 -26.95 70.36 -12.88
C ALA A 1003 -25.40 70.56 -12.75
N GLY A 1004 -24.49 69.92 -13.52
CA GLY A 1004 -24.56 68.80 -14.50
C GLY A 1004 -23.24 68.54 -15.32
N VAL A 1005 -23.06 67.30 -15.83
CA VAL A 1005 -22.62 66.90 -17.21
C VAL A 1005 -21.12 66.90 -17.69
N VAL A 1006 -20.59 65.67 -17.96
CA VAL A 1006 -19.67 65.16 -19.05
C VAL A 1006 -18.16 65.53 -19.14
N GLY A 1007 -17.30 64.57 -19.55
CA GLY A 1007 -16.06 64.85 -20.32
C GLY A 1007 -14.92 63.79 -20.34
N THR A 1008 -14.85 62.97 -21.38
CA THR A 1008 -13.94 61.81 -21.64
C THR A 1008 -12.51 62.08 -22.19
N THR A 1009 -11.68 61.01 -22.15
CA THR A 1009 -10.70 60.49 -23.17
C THR A 1009 -9.23 60.97 -23.30
N ASP A 1010 -8.39 59.98 -23.67
CA ASP A 1010 -6.91 59.95 -23.82
C ASP A 1010 -6.34 60.60 -25.10
N VAL A 1011 -5.02 60.92 -25.09
CA VAL A 1011 -4.15 60.95 -26.30
C VAL A 1011 -2.71 60.48 -25.99
N ASN A 1012 -2.09 59.90 -27.01
CA ASN A 1012 -0.83 59.16 -27.09
C ASN A 1012 0.44 60.01 -27.44
N VAL A 1013 1.63 59.49 -27.07
CA VAL A 1013 2.88 59.39 -27.89
C VAL A 1013 3.83 60.61 -28.13
N ASN A 1014 5.14 60.29 -27.92
CA ASN A 1014 6.39 60.66 -28.66
C ASN A 1014 7.52 61.55 -28.06
N ASN A 1015 8.75 61.02 -28.26
CA ASN A 1015 10.05 61.64 -28.56
C ASN A 1015 10.94 62.35 -27.50
N ASN A 1016 12.03 61.63 -27.16
CA ASN A 1016 13.47 61.97 -27.28
C ASN A 1016 14.05 63.32 -26.82
N ASN A 1017 15.15 63.18 -26.06
CA ASN A 1017 16.25 64.12 -25.80
C ASN A 1017 15.85 65.39 -25.01
N ASP A 1018 16.70 65.99 -24.16
CA ASP A 1018 18.16 66.00 -24.15
C ASP A 1018 18.67 66.38 -22.72
N LYS A 1019 19.87 65.90 -22.37
CA LYS A 1019 20.92 66.61 -21.60
C LYS A 1019 20.63 67.39 -20.29
N ASN A 1020 21.48 67.03 -19.31
CA ASN A 1020 22.56 67.87 -18.74
C ASN A 1020 22.49 68.34 -17.27
N ASN A 1021 23.71 68.50 -16.74
CA ASN A 1021 24.16 69.20 -15.55
C ASN A 1021 23.86 68.49 -14.20
N ASP A 1022 24.79 68.46 -13.23
CA ASP A 1022 26.16 69.00 -13.24
C ASP A 1022 27.01 68.42 -12.10
N LYS A 1023 28.33 68.56 -12.27
CA LYS A 1023 29.40 68.60 -11.23
C LYS A 1023 29.81 67.29 -10.56
N ASP A 1024 31.07 67.09 -10.21
CA ASP A 1024 32.40 67.61 -10.59
C ASP A 1024 33.29 67.14 -9.44
N ASN A 1025 34.40 66.49 -9.78
CA ASN A 1025 35.74 66.76 -9.24
C ASN A 1025 36.04 66.48 -7.75
N ASP A 1026 37.27 66.20 -7.34
CA ASP A 1026 38.53 65.87 -8.03
C ASP A 1026 39.50 65.32 -6.96
N ASN A 1027 40.53 64.56 -7.37
CA ASN A 1027 41.89 64.58 -6.82
C ASN A 1027 42.10 64.18 -5.32
N GLU A 1028 43.26 63.72 -4.84
CA GLU A 1028 44.57 63.44 -5.47
C GLU A 1028 45.46 62.59 -4.54
N ASN A 1029 46.59 62.10 -5.08
CA ASN A 1029 47.92 61.99 -4.44
C ASN A 1029 48.24 60.93 -3.37
N ASN A 1030 49.25 60.11 -3.74
CA ASN A 1030 50.53 59.91 -3.05
C ASN A 1030 50.60 59.11 -1.72
N ASN A 1031 51.69 58.43 -1.37
CA ASN A 1031 52.77 57.77 -2.14
C ASN A 1031 53.55 56.86 -1.17
N ASP A 1032 54.12 55.77 -1.70
CA ASP A 1032 55.41 55.16 -1.37
C ASP A 1032 55.85 54.70 0.05
N ASN A 1033 56.64 53.61 0.00
CA ASN A 1033 57.78 53.22 0.86
C ASN A 1033 57.52 52.49 2.21
N TYR A 1034 58.34 51.49 2.61
CA TYR A 1034 59.61 50.98 2.05
C TYR A 1034 59.90 49.50 2.45
N GLY A 1035 60.59 48.75 1.57
CA GLY A 1035 61.47 47.60 1.91
C GLY A 1035 60.86 46.20 1.80
N SER A 1036 61.55 45.15 1.32
CA SER A 1036 62.93 45.06 0.79
C SER A 1036 63.16 43.69 0.09
N GLY A 1037 64.07 43.60 -0.89
CA GLY A 1037 64.65 42.32 -1.35
C GLY A 1037 64.62 42.12 -2.87
N ASN A 1038 65.75 41.73 -3.45
CA ASN A 1038 65.98 41.62 -4.90
C ASN A 1038 66.87 40.38 -5.22
N GLU A 1039 67.00 40.06 -6.50
CA GLU A 1039 68.09 39.26 -7.14
C GLU A 1039 68.01 37.72 -7.39
N ASN A 1040 68.06 37.38 -8.69
CA ASN A 1040 69.05 36.53 -9.39
C ASN A 1040 69.12 34.96 -9.31
N ALA A 1041 68.80 34.35 -10.47
CA ALA A 1041 69.70 33.58 -11.36
C ALA A 1041 70.04 32.05 -11.19
N SER A 1042 69.66 31.29 -12.25
CA SER A 1042 70.51 30.42 -13.11
C SER A 1042 70.84 28.93 -12.80
N LEU A 1043 70.81 28.11 -13.88
CA LEU A 1043 71.50 26.80 -14.14
C LEU A 1043 71.02 25.55 -13.34
N SER A 1044 71.04 24.30 -13.83
CA SER A 1044 71.33 23.68 -15.16
C SER A 1044 70.99 22.16 -15.21
N ASN A 1045 70.92 21.59 -16.43
CA ASN A 1045 71.15 20.17 -16.84
C ASN A 1045 69.98 19.16 -17.05
N MET A 1046 69.86 18.75 -18.32
CA MET A 1046 69.31 17.52 -18.92
C MET A 1046 70.41 16.41 -18.97
N PRO A 1047 70.27 15.21 -19.63
CA PRO A 1047 69.22 14.63 -20.51
C PRO A 1047 68.72 13.23 -20.02
N SER A 1048 67.93 12.39 -20.71
CA SER A 1048 67.65 12.21 -22.16
C SER A 1048 66.31 11.50 -22.48
N SER A 1049 65.71 11.85 -23.62
CA SER A 1049 64.61 11.16 -24.34
C SER A 1049 65.16 10.03 -25.26
N PRO A 1050 64.44 9.34 -26.21
CA PRO A 1050 63.08 9.62 -26.73
C PRO A 1050 62.16 8.46 -27.24
N LEU A 1051 60.89 8.84 -27.51
CA LEU A 1051 60.01 8.53 -28.67
C LEU A 1051 59.55 7.10 -29.07
N ALA A 1052 58.21 7.05 -29.29
CA ALA A 1052 57.49 6.46 -30.43
C ALA A 1052 57.10 4.97 -30.49
N ALA A 1053 56.00 4.73 -31.22
CA ALA A 1053 55.38 3.46 -31.64
C ALA A 1053 54.89 3.62 -33.11
N PRO A 1054 54.22 2.63 -33.75
CA PRO A 1054 54.46 1.18 -33.89
C PRO A 1054 54.93 0.86 -35.37
N PRO A 1055 55.02 -0.40 -35.88
CA PRO A 1055 53.84 -1.07 -36.51
C PRO A 1055 53.83 -2.64 -36.70
N SER A 1056 52.63 -3.17 -36.99
CA SER A 1056 52.27 -4.26 -37.96
C SER A 1056 52.81 -5.72 -37.97
N THR A 1057 51.84 -6.65 -38.14
CA THR A 1057 51.76 -7.87 -39.03
C THR A 1057 52.18 -9.31 -38.60
N THR A 1058 51.14 -10.18 -38.56
CA THR A 1058 50.95 -11.55 -39.15
C THR A 1058 51.56 -12.85 -38.58
N SER A 1059 50.62 -13.74 -38.15
CA SER A 1059 50.35 -15.14 -38.59
C SER A 1059 51.03 -16.39 -37.97
N ARG A 1060 50.16 -17.41 -37.69
CA ARG A 1060 50.37 -18.89 -37.64
C ARG A 1060 51.24 -19.48 -36.52
N GLU A 1061 51.12 -20.74 -36.09
CA GLU A 1061 50.11 -21.86 -36.13
C GLU A 1061 50.60 -22.89 -35.06
N ASP A 1062 49.71 -23.68 -34.44
CA ASP A 1062 49.87 -25.02 -33.80
C ASP A 1062 51.10 -25.35 -32.88
N GLY A 1063 51.08 -26.27 -31.90
CA GLY A 1063 50.06 -27.20 -31.40
C GLY A 1063 50.67 -28.24 -30.40
N ASP A 1064 49.80 -29.01 -29.75
CA ASP A 1064 50.01 -30.31 -29.08
C ASP A 1064 50.89 -30.53 -27.80
N ASN A 1065 50.18 -30.77 -26.69
CA ASN A 1065 50.07 -32.07 -25.97
C ASN A 1065 51.29 -33.00 -25.78
N ASN A 1066 51.64 -33.32 -24.52
CA ASN A 1066 51.24 -34.60 -23.88
C ASN A 1066 51.65 -34.78 -22.38
N PHE A 1067 50.96 -35.69 -21.70
CA PHE A 1067 51.10 -36.08 -20.28
C PHE A 1067 52.25 -37.08 -19.98
N ILE A 1068 52.70 -37.17 -18.72
CA ILE A 1068 52.54 -38.33 -17.80
C ILE A 1068 53.26 -38.12 -16.42
N ASN A 1069 52.74 -38.79 -15.38
CA ASN A 1069 52.97 -38.65 -13.92
C ASN A 1069 54.27 -39.28 -13.34
N ILE A 1070 54.66 -38.93 -12.08
CA ILE A 1070 54.59 -39.79 -10.84
C ILE A 1070 55.47 -39.23 -9.66
N ILE A 1071 54.80 -38.87 -8.53
CA ILE A 1071 55.02 -39.15 -7.07
C ILE A 1071 56.47 -39.34 -6.50
N ASP A 1072 56.88 -38.60 -5.43
CA ASP A 1072 56.85 -39.02 -3.98
C ASP A 1072 57.39 -37.95 -2.96
N ASN A 1073 57.32 -38.26 -1.64
CA ASN A 1073 57.18 -37.42 -0.43
C ASN A 1073 58.44 -36.95 0.35
N GLY A 1074 58.22 -36.16 1.43
CA GLY A 1074 59.17 -35.85 2.53
C GLY A 1074 58.53 -35.59 3.92
N ASN A 1075 59.00 -36.32 4.95
CA ASN A 1075 58.57 -36.48 6.37
C ASN A 1075 59.01 -35.34 7.37
N THR A 1076 58.84 -35.35 8.73
CA THR A 1076 58.56 -36.40 9.78
C THR A 1076 58.08 -35.88 11.18
N ASP A 1077 57.86 -36.85 12.12
CA ASP A 1077 57.85 -36.82 13.62
C ASP A 1077 56.51 -36.43 14.33
N GLU A 1078 55.84 -37.18 15.23
CA GLU A 1078 55.93 -38.51 15.92
C GLU A 1078 56.39 -38.58 17.42
N ILE A 1079 55.59 -39.25 18.29
CA ILE A 1079 55.97 -40.21 19.38
C ILE A 1079 54.68 -40.86 20.00
N THR A 1080 54.78 -42.08 20.53
CA THR A 1080 53.67 -43.05 20.72
C THR A 1080 53.52 -43.69 22.12
N THR A 1081 52.41 -44.38 22.38
CA THR A 1081 52.34 -45.67 23.13
C THR A 1081 50.99 -46.38 22.89
N SER A 1082 50.93 -47.71 23.09
CA SER A 1082 50.04 -48.64 22.36
C SER A 1082 49.15 -49.56 23.22
N PHE A 1083 48.06 -50.10 22.64
CA PHE A 1083 47.52 -51.46 22.89
C PHE A 1083 46.59 -51.95 21.75
N ASP A 1084 46.14 -53.22 21.82
CA ASP A 1084 45.98 -54.15 20.69
C ASP A 1084 44.54 -54.62 20.28
N ILE A 1085 44.26 -54.58 18.96
CA ILE A 1085 43.58 -55.61 18.08
C ILE A 1085 42.06 -55.98 18.39
N PRO A 1086 41.37 -56.97 17.71
CA PRO A 1086 40.30 -56.82 16.67
C PRO A 1086 38.85 -57.31 17.08
N THR A 1087 37.78 -57.50 16.26
CA THR A 1087 37.59 -58.35 15.03
C THR A 1087 36.18 -58.31 14.38
N SER A 1088 36.09 -58.56 13.05
CA SER A 1088 35.09 -59.32 12.22
C SER A 1088 33.59 -59.43 12.62
N GLU A 1089 32.58 -59.03 11.82
CA GLU A 1089 31.97 -59.62 10.58
C GLU A 1089 30.79 -60.63 10.76
N ALA A 1090 29.83 -60.55 9.83
CA ALA A 1090 28.90 -61.58 9.29
C ALA A 1090 27.67 -62.15 10.08
N SER A 1091 26.48 -61.79 9.58
CA SER A 1091 25.38 -62.67 9.09
C SER A 1091 24.48 -63.58 9.99
N GLN A 1092 23.23 -63.78 9.50
CA GLN A 1092 22.23 -64.86 9.71
C GLN A 1092 21.09 -64.76 10.78
N MET A 1093 19.86 -64.56 10.25
CA MET A 1093 18.70 -65.49 10.23
C MET A 1093 18.15 -66.26 11.48
N ILE A 1094 16.90 -65.90 11.85
CA ILE A 1094 15.68 -66.70 12.26
C ILE A 1094 15.69 -67.60 13.54
N ILE A 1095 14.49 -67.71 14.17
CA ILE A 1095 13.94 -68.77 15.09
C ILE A 1095 14.25 -68.58 16.60
N SER A 1096 13.30 -68.67 17.57
CA SER A 1096 11.81 -68.64 17.55
C SER A 1096 11.19 -68.52 18.97
N SER A 1097 9.86 -68.23 19.00
CA SER A 1097 8.81 -68.83 19.87
C SER A 1097 8.95 -68.90 21.41
N ASN A 1098 7.88 -68.47 22.10
CA ASN A 1098 6.97 -69.46 22.71
C ASN A 1098 5.51 -68.94 22.82
N GLU A 1099 4.65 -69.63 22.08
CA GLU A 1099 3.20 -69.87 22.31
C GLU A 1099 2.98 -70.73 23.59
N PRO A 1100 1.79 -71.26 23.99
CA PRO A 1100 0.53 -71.54 23.25
C PRO A 1100 -0.77 -71.16 24.03
N GLU A 1101 -2.04 -71.45 23.67
CA GLU A 1101 -2.72 -72.00 22.47
C GLU A 1101 -4.24 -71.65 22.49
N ASN A 1102 -4.88 -71.69 21.30
CA ASN A 1102 -6.19 -72.27 20.96
C ASN A 1102 -7.23 -72.61 22.08
N ASN A 1103 -8.55 -72.39 21.92
CA ASN A 1103 -9.37 -73.03 20.88
C ASN A 1103 -10.83 -72.51 20.79
N GLN A 1104 -11.43 -72.58 19.58
CA GLN A 1104 -12.84 -72.91 19.22
C GLN A 1104 -14.01 -72.41 20.12
N SER A 1105 -15.06 -71.76 19.58
CA SER A 1105 -16.04 -72.43 18.68
C SER A 1105 -17.18 -71.52 18.18
N SER A 1106 -17.62 -71.80 16.94
CA SER A 1106 -18.97 -71.71 16.33
C SER A 1106 -20.07 -70.74 16.81
N GLU A 1107 -20.52 -69.93 15.85
CA GLU A 1107 -21.91 -69.81 15.36
C GLU A 1107 -23.05 -69.10 16.14
N THR A 1108 -23.77 -68.30 15.35
CA THR A 1108 -25.23 -68.02 15.35
C THR A 1108 -25.85 -66.97 16.27
N GLN A 1109 -26.43 -65.98 15.58
CA GLN A 1109 -27.72 -65.32 15.80
C GLN A 1109 -27.99 -64.52 17.07
N GLY A 1110 -28.41 -63.28 16.82
CA GLY A 1110 -29.70 -62.82 17.35
C GLY A 1110 -29.62 -61.47 18.07
N PRO A 1111 -30.61 -60.57 17.89
CA PRO A 1111 -30.41 -59.15 18.15
C PRO A 1111 -31.15 -58.66 19.40
N SER A 1112 -31.16 -57.34 19.60
CA SER A 1112 -32.03 -56.55 20.49
C SER A 1112 -31.75 -56.73 22.00
N SER A 1113 -31.93 -55.72 22.87
CA SER A 1113 -32.28 -54.30 22.70
C SER A 1113 -32.20 -53.61 24.06
N ASP A 1114 -32.02 -52.28 24.04
CA ASP A 1114 -32.55 -51.31 25.01
C ASP A 1114 -32.21 -51.40 26.52
N GLY A 1115 -32.40 -50.26 27.19
CA GLY A 1115 -32.11 -50.04 28.60
C GLY A 1115 -30.66 -49.59 28.80
N GLY A 1116 -30.38 -48.34 29.20
CA GLY A 1116 -31.13 -47.56 30.18
C GLY A 1116 -30.76 -48.06 31.59
N GLU A 1117 -30.42 -47.23 32.57
CA GLU A 1117 -30.61 -45.78 32.69
C GLU A 1117 -29.42 -45.11 33.41
N THR A 1118 -29.43 -43.78 33.36
CA THR A 1118 -28.88 -42.85 34.35
C THR A 1118 -28.76 -43.45 35.77
N ASP A 1119 -27.70 -43.19 36.54
CA ASP A 1119 -27.72 -41.95 37.34
C ASP A 1119 -26.39 -41.42 37.91
N THR A 1120 -26.38 -40.10 38.08
CA THR A 1120 -25.59 -39.25 39.01
C THR A 1120 -24.10 -39.51 39.33
N MET A 1121 -23.30 -38.50 38.95
CA MET A 1121 -22.36 -37.75 39.79
C MET A 1121 -21.38 -38.50 40.73
N LYS A 1122 -20.08 -38.35 40.42
CA LYS A 1122 -19.20 -37.45 41.20
C LYS A 1122 -17.86 -37.20 40.49
N THR A 1123 -17.41 -35.95 40.61
CA THR A 1123 -16.02 -35.49 40.86
C THR A 1123 -14.92 -36.57 40.79
N ASP A 1124 -13.84 -36.39 40.04
CA ASP A 1124 -13.10 -35.13 39.78
C ASP A 1124 -12.89 -34.77 38.29
#